data_AF-B9U3F3-F1
#
_entry.id   AF-B9U3F3-F1
#
_cell.length_a   1.000
_cell.length_b   1.000
_cell.length_c   1.000
_cell.angle_alpha   90.00
_cell.angle_beta   90.00
_cell.angle_gamma   90.00
#
_symmetry.space_group_name_H-M   'P 1'
#
loop_
_entity.id
_entity.type
_entity.pdbx_description
1 polymer ?
#
loop_
_entity_poly.entity_id
_entity_poly.type
_entity_poly.pdbx_seq_one_letter_code
_entity_poly.pdbx_strand_id
1 'polypeptide(L)'
;RHGYGAKLANIYSLEFMIETADKTSEKKYSQTWTKNMSQVGKAKITKNSRGEEYTRVTFKPDLPRFGMQYIDADTASLLRKRVYDMAGTAKDVKVYLNDERLKIKNFKQCVEMYLDAAAADAKENSGGAAQAKPTVIYEQISPRWEVAFATSDGTPQHVSFANSISTIKGGTHVTYIADQIAKNLIAAITKKNKGATVKPAQIRNHMWIFVNSLIENPTFDSQTKETLTLPASKFGSKPSLSEEFMKKVQKSSIIEQVLNWAKFKADQQIKKTDGSKRNRLTGTAKLSDANNAGTKHAEKCTLILTEGDSAKSLAVAGLAVVGRDNFGVFPLRGKLLNVREAKHDQIMKNEEIQNIKKIMGLQHNKEYANIPSLRYGRLMIMTDQDHDGSHIKGLLINFLDHFFPSLLKIPEFLVEFVTPIVRVTKGNQHRNFFTIPEYERWLEATPDSKKWTAKYYKGLGTSSDADAREYFGRMSKHMIPFATMEEGDRDLIDLAFSKKKADDRKDWLRQFKPGTYLDHNIEEIPYSDFINKELILFSMADNIRSIPSVADGLKPGQRKVIWGCFKRKLKKEIKVAQLVGYISEHAAYHHGETSLAATIVNLAQNYVGSNNINLLKPNGQYGTRDQGGKDHASPRYIYTEVMPLTRMICHPADDPLLKRQTDDNLLVEPEWYMPVVPLVLINGAEGIGTGW
;
A
#
# COMPACT_ATOMS: atom_id res chain seq x y z
N ARG A 1 -43.15 -9.67 27.78
CA ARG A 1 -42.16 -9.09 28.72
C ARG A 1 -42.75 -7.93 29.53
N HIS A 2 -42.99 -6.75 28.97
CA HIS A 2 -43.52 -5.59 29.74
C HIS A 2 -45.05 -5.59 29.96
N GLY A 3 -45.77 -6.61 29.49
CA GLY A 3 -47.22 -6.71 29.69
C GLY A 3 -48.09 -5.76 28.85
N TYR A 4 -47.54 -4.85 28.04
CA TYR A 4 -48.33 -3.84 27.32
C TYR A 4 -49.05 -4.32 26.05
N GLY A 5 -48.49 -5.25 25.27
CA GLY A 5 -48.89 -5.49 23.88
C GLY A 5 -50.39 -5.66 23.62
N ALA A 6 -51.04 -6.59 24.33
CA ALA A 6 -52.49 -6.80 24.19
C ALA A 6 -53.32 -5.58 24.63
N LYS A 7 -52.86 -4.83 25.64
CA LYS A 7 -53.54 -3.61 26.10
C LYS A 7 -53.39 -2.48 25.09
N LEU A 8 -52.21 -2.31 24.49
CA LEU A 8 -52.00 -1.34 23.43
C LEU A 8 -52.91 -1.62 22.24
N ALA A 9 -53.04 -2.89 21.82
CA ALA A 9 -53.99 -3.27 20.77
C ALA A 9 -55.42 -2.88 21.15
N ASN A 10 -55.84 -3.12 22.40
CA ASN A 10 -57.17 -2.75 22.89
C ASN A 10 -57.37 -1.21 22.95
N ILE A 11 -56.41 -0.46 23.49
CA ILE A 11 -56.43 1.01 23.55
C ILE A 11 -56.59 1.61 22.16
N TYR A 12 -55.96 1.04 21.14
CA TYR A 12 -56.06 1.52 19.76
C TYR A 12 -57.18 0.86 18.94
N SER A 13 -58.16 0.23 19.59
CA SER A 13 -59.31 -0.40 18.94
C SER A 13 -60.63 0.25 19.34
N LEU A 14 -61.57 0.33 18.40
CA LEU A 14 -62.97 0.70 18.66
C LEU A 14 -63.70 -0.44 19.38
N GLU A 15 -63.37 -1.68 19.00
CA GLU A 15 -63.85 -2.91 19.60
C GLU A 15 -62.71 -3.92 19.72
N PHE A 16 -62.59 -4.57 20.87
CA PHE A 16 -61.59 -5.60 21.13
C PHE A 16 -62.25 -6.74 21.92
N MET A 17 -62.22 -7.94 21.37
CA MET A 17 -62.87 -9.13 21.93
C MET A 17 -61.84 -10.22 22.18
N ILE A 18 -61.89 -10.81 23.37
CA ILE A 18 -61.17 -12.03 23.71
C ILE A 18 -62.19 -13.13 23.89
N GLU A 19 -61.97 -14.24 23.20
CA GLU A 19 -62.67 -15.50 23.43
C GLU A 19 -61.64 -16.58 23.73
N THR A 20 -61.82 -17.33 24.82
CA THR A 20 -60.95 -18.45 25.17
C THR A 20 -61.77 -19.62 25.69
N ALA A 21 -61.37 -20.82 25.29
CA ALA A 21 -61.87 -22.07 25.83
C ALA A 21 -60.72 -22.75 26.56
N ASP A 22 -60.96 -23.11 27.82
CA ASP A 22 -59.99 -23.83 28.65
C ASP A 22 -60.57 -25.22 28.94
N LYS A 23 -59.79 -26.24 28.61
CA LYS A 23 -60.15 -27.64 28.82
C LYS A 23 -60.05 -28.04 30.29
N THR A 24 -59.18 -27.40 31.07
CA THR A 24 -58.94 -27.72 32.48
C THR A 24 -60.07 -27.22 33.37
N SER A 25 -60.48 -25.96 33.18
CA SER A 25 -61.62 -25.39 33.94
C SER A 25 -62.99 -25.72 33.33
N GLU A 26 -63.01 -26.38 32.17
CA GLU A 26 -64.22 -26.72 31.39
C GLU A 26 -65.12 -25.51 31.10
N LYS A 27 -64.51 -24.32 30.93
CA LYS A 27 -65.22 -23.06 30.71
C LYS A 27 -64.79 -22.38 29.42
N LYS A 28 -65.76 -21.71 28.80
CA LYS A 28 -65.55 -20.74 27.72
C LYS A 28 -65.77 -19.34 28.25
N TYR A 29 -64.80 -18.47 28.06
CA TYR A 29 -64.81 -17.08 28.44
C TYR A 29 -64.88 -16.21 27.19
N SER A 30 -65.80 -15.24 27.16
CA SER A 30 -65.85 -14.21 26.13
C SER A 30 -66.04 -12.85 26.78
N GLN A 31 -65.23 -11.86 26.40
CA GLN A 31 -65.38 -10.48 26.86
C GLN A 31 -64.98 -9.50 25.77
N THR A 32 -65.75 -8.41 25.68
CA THR A 32 -65.54 -7.34 24.71
C THR A 32 -65.27 -6.03 25.43
N TRP A 33 -64.29 -5.29 24.94
CA TRP A 33 -63.99 -3.91 25.30
C TRP A 33 -64.33 -3.00 24.13
N THR A 34 -64.80 -1.79 24.43
CA THR A 34 -65.10 -0.77 23.43
C THR A 34 -64.52 0.58 23.83
N LYS A 35 -64.50 1.52 22.88
CA LYS A 35 -64.02 2.90 23.09
C LYS A 35 -62.62 2.94 23.69
N ASN A 36 -61.63 2.38 22.98
CA ASN A 36 -60.22 2.50 23.36
C ASN A 36 -59.93 1.94 24.76
N MET A 37 -60.48 0.77 25.08
CA MET A 37 -60.37 0.10 26.40
C MET A 37 -61.08 0.81 27.57
N SER A 38 -61.71 1.96 27.37
CA SER A 38 -62.39 2.70 28.45
C SER A 38 -63.69 2.06 28.93
N GLN A 39 -64.34 1.26 28.07
CA GLN A 39 -65.55 0.54 28.39
C GLN A 39 -65.30 -0.96 28.36
N VAL A 40 -65.69 -1.65 29.43
CA VAL A 40 -65.58 -3.11 29.57
C VAL A 40 -66.97 -3.74 29.61
N GLY A 41 -67.23 -4.64 28.68
CA GLY A 41 -68.46 -5.43 28.66
C GLY A 41 -68.48 -6.50 29.76
N LYS A 42 -69.68 -6.96 30.13
CA LYS A 42 -69.84 -8.09 31.06
C LYS A 42 -69.22 -9.35 30.45
N ALA A 43 -68.40 -10.04 31.23
CA ALA A 43 -67.82 -11.32 30.81
C ALA A 43 -68.93 -12.38 30.69
N LYS A 44 -68.95 -13.09 29.56
CA LYS A 44 -69.83 -14.24 29.34
C LYS A 44 -69.03 -15.52 29.57
N ILE A 45 -69.38 -16.24 30.63
CA ILE A 45 -68.76 -17.53 30.98
C ILE A 45 -69.79 -18.64 30.74
N THR A 46 -69.44 -19.61 29.90
CA THR A 46 -70.31 -20.75 29.54
C THR A 46 -69.56 -22.07 29.68
N LYS A 47 -70.29 -23.20 29.69
CA LYS A 47 -69.69 -24.54 29.78
C LYS A 47 -68.96 -24.91 28.48
N ASN A 48 -67.76 -25.47 28.58
CA ASN A 48 -66.98 -25.97 27.46
C ASN A 48 -67.27 -27.46 27.19
N SER A 49 -68.52 -27.78 26.85
CA SER A 49 -68.97 -29.18 26.72
C SER A 49 -68.26 -29.98 25.62
N ARG A 50 -67.53 -29.32 24.72
CA ARG A 50 -66.76 -29.96 23.62
C ARG A 50 -65.28 -30.16 23.96
N GLY A 51 -64.82 -29.75 25.14
CA GLY A 51 -63.42 -29.89 25.56
C GLY A 51 -62.43 -29.14 24.66
N GLU A 52 -62.84 -27.98 24.13
CA GLU A 52 -62.03 -27.16 23.22
C GLU A 52 -60.91 -26.43 23.99
N GLU A 53 -59.79 -26.13 23.33
CA GLU A 53 -58.67 -25.38 23.90
C GLU A 53 -58.20 -24.34 22.87
N TYR A 54 -58.47 -23.06 23.12
CA TYR A 54 -58.02 -21.99 22.24
C TYR A 54 -58.06 -20.61 22.90
N THR A 55 -57.36 -19.67 22.27
CA THR A 55 -57.54 -18.23 22.49
C THR A 55 -57.71 -17.56 21.14
N ARG A 56 -58.80 -16.81 20.99
CA ARG A 56 -59.12 -16.00 19.82
C ARG A 56 -59.20 -14.54 20.24
N VAL A 57 -58.43 -13.70 19.55
CA VAL A 57 -58.43 -12.26 19.73
C VAL A 57 -58.97 -11.64 18.44
N THR A 58 -60.07 -10.91 18.56
CA THR A 58 -60.69 -10.18 17.45
C THR A 58 -60.68 -8.70 17.81
N PHE A 59 -60.24 -7.84 16.90
CA PHE A 59 -60.23 -6.40 17.17
C PHE A 59 -60.52 -5.60 15.91
N LYS A 60 -61.14 -4.44 16.11
CA LYS A 60 -61.41 -3.44 15.08
C LYS A 60 -60.60 -2.19 15.39
N PRO A 61 -59.52 -1.91 14.64
CA PRO A 61 -58.68 -0.74 14.86
C PRO A 61 -59.47 0.57 14.81
N ASP A 62 -59.08 1.52 15.64
CA ASP A 62 -59.54 2.91 15.57
C ASP A 62 -58.77 3.67 14.48
N LEU A 63 -59.09 3.35 13.22
CA LEU A 63 -58.41 3.89 12.03
C LEU A 63 -58.29 5.42 12.01
N PRO A 64 -59.29 6.21 12.44
CA PRO A 64 -59.13 7.66 12.56
C PRO A 64 -57.94 8.12 13.41
N ARG A 65 -57.59 7.40 14.49
CA ARG A 65 -56.40 7.73 15.30
C ARG A 65 -55.07 7.50 14.58
N PHE A 66 -55.10 6.65 13.55
CA PHE A 66 -53.95 6.38 12.68
C PHE A 66 -53.97 7.28 11.44
N GLY A 67 -54.94 8.21 11.31
CA GLY A 67 -55.10 9.05 10.13
C GLY A 67 -55.59 8.27 8.90
N MET A 68 -56.24 7.12 9.10
CA MET A 68 -56.67 6.23 8.04
C MET A 68 -58.20 6.15 7.96
N GLN A 69 -58.75 6.03 6.75
CA GLN A 69 -60.18 5.76 6.55
C GLN A 69 -60.47 4.26 6.41
N TYR A 70 -59.57 3.52 5.77
CA TYR A 70 -59.61 2.07 5.58
C TYR A 70 -58.19 1.51 5.57
N ILE A 71 -58.03 0.19 5.65
CA ILE A 71 -56.73 -0.48 5.51
C ILE A 71 -56.43 -0.60 4.01
N ASP A 72 -55.52 0.21 3.50
CA ASP A 72 -55.08 0.18 2.10
C ASP A 72 -54.25 -1.06 1.75
N ALA A 73 -53.95 -1.21 0.47
CA ALA A 73 -53.21 -2.37 -0.06
C ALA A 73 -51.79 -2.47 0.50
N ASP A 74 -51.12 -1.35 0.75
CA ASP A 74 -49.75 -1.31 1.27
C ASP A 74 -49.71 -1.77 2.73
N THR A 75 -50.60 -1.21 3.55
CA THR A 75 -50.77 -1.60 4.96
C THR A 75 -51.17 -3.06 5.07
N ALA A 76 -52.12 -3.51 4.24
CA ALA A 76 -52.51 -4.91 4.18
C ALA A 76 -51.30 -5.81 3.81
N SER A 77 -50.45 -5.38 2.88
CA SER A 77 -49.26 -6.13 2.47
C SER A 77 -48.24 -6.26 3.61
N LEU A 78 -48.02 -5.21 4.39
CA LEU A 78 -47.16 -5.27 5.59
C LEU A 78 -47.70 -6.23 6.65
N LEU A 79 -49.01 -6.21 6.90
CA LEU A 79 -49.68 -7.13 7.82
C LEU A 79 -49.56 -8.58 7.33
N ARG A 80 -49.81 -8.83 6.05
CA ARG A 80 -49.65 -10.15 5.42
C ARG A 80 -48.21 -10.63 5.52
N LYS A 81 -47.24 -9.80 5.17
CA LYS A 81 -45.80 -10.08 5.29
C LYS A 81 -45.45 -10.50 6.72
N ARG A 82 -46.03 -9.86 7.73
CA ARG A 82 -45.81 -10.25 9.13
C ARG A 82 -46.37 -11.63 9.49
N VAL A 83 -47.50 -12.04 8.90
CA VAL A 83 -48.04 -13.40 9.05
C VAL A 83 -47.12 -14.43 8.40
N TYR A 84 -46.56 -14.12 7.24
CA TYR A 84 -45.55 -14.94 6.56
C TYR A 84 -44.27 -15.07 7.40
N ASP A 85 -43.77 -13.99 7.99
CA ASP A 85 -42.63 -14.04 8.91
C ASP A 85 -42.90 -15.05 10.05
N MET A 86 -44.09 -15.02 10.66
CA MET A 86 -44.46 -15.94 11.73
C MET A 86 -44.45 -17.41 11.28
N ALA A 87 -44.92 -17.70 10.06
CA ALA A 87 -44.88 -19.05 9.49
C ALA A 87 -43.44 -19.54 9.25
N GLY A 88 -42.51 -18.64 8.93
CA GLY A 88 -41.10 -18.96 8.75
C GLY A 88 -40.30 -19.08 10.06
N THR A 89 -40.63 -18.31 11.08
CA THR A 89 -39.81 -18.21 12.31
C THR A 89 -40.30 -19.08 13.46
N ALA A 90 -41.59 -19.37 13.52
CA ALA A 90 -42.16 -20.19 14.58
C ALA A 90 -42.09 -21.68 14.18
N LYS A 91 -41.52 -22.50 15.07
CA LYS A 91 -41.32 -23.93 14.82
C LYS A 91 -42.61 -24.71 15.11
N ASP A 92 -42.87 -25.72 14.28
CA ASP A 92 -43.94 -26.71 14.46
C ASP A 92 -45.37 -26.15 14.51
N VAL A 93 -45.61 -24.98 13.91
CA VAL A 93 -46.94 -24.37 13.79
C VAL A 93 -47.42 -24.31 12.34
N LYS A 94 -48.73 -24.51 12.15
CA LYS A 94 -49.41 -24.31 10.88
C LYS A 94 -50.10 -22.95 10.90
N VAL A 95 -49.67 -22.04 10.04
CA VAL A 95 -50.23 -20.69 9.95
C VAL A 95 -51.23 -20.61 8.80
N TYR A 96 -52.37 -20.00 9.06
CA TYR A 96 -53.44 -19.75 8.10
C TYR A 96 -53.66 -18.25 7.99
N LEU A 97 -53.90 -17.77 6.77
CA LEU A 97 -54.27 -16.40 6.49
C LEU A 97 -55.57 -16.43 5.68
N ASN A 98 -56.66 -15.92 6.25
CA ASN A 98 -58.01 -16.01 5.66
C ASN A 98 -58.37 -17.44 5.24
N ASP A 99 -58.21 -18.38 6.17
CA ASP A 99 -58.45 -19.83 5.99
C ASP A 99 -57.54 -20.54 4.97
N GLU A 100 -56.65 -19.82 4.29
CA GLU A 100 -55.64 -20.40 3.40
C GLU A 100 -54.37 -20.76 4.18
N ARG A 101 -53.92 -22.01 4.07
CA ARG A 101 -52.70 -22.49 4.72
C ARG A 101 -51.46 -21.95 4.00
N LEU A 102 -50.59 -21.26 4.74
CA LEU A 102 -49.28 -20.87 4.22
C LEU A 102 -48.37 -22.10 4.06
N LYS A 103 -47.74 -22.24 2.89
CA LYS A 103 -46.93 -23.41 2.52
C LYS A 103 -45.50 -23.41 3.08
N ILE A 104 -45.10 -22.31 3.72
CA ILE A 104 -43.76 -22.12 4.32
C ILE A 104 -43.63 -23.01 5.55
N LYS A 105 -42.54 -23.77 5.62
CA LYS A 105 -42.32 -24.78 6.66
C LYS A 105 -41.19 -24.45 7.63
N ASN A 106 -40.25 -23.59 7.23
CA ASN A 106 -39.05 -23.30 8.01
C ASN A 106 -38.43 -21.94 7.64
N PHE A 107 -37.44 -21.54 8.42
CA PHE A 107 -36.77 -20.26 8.25
C PHE A 107 -36.03 -20.16 6.92
N LYS A 108 -35.44 -21.26 6.42
CA LYS A 108 -34.74 -21.29 5.13
C LYS A 108 -35.66 -20.88 3.97
N GLN A 109 -36.88 -21.42 3.91
CA GLN A 109 -37.85 -21.06 2.88
C GLN A 109 -38.28 -19.59 2.98
N CYS A 110 -38.39 -19.05 4.20
CA CYS A 110 -38.64 -17.62 4.41
C CYS A 110 -37.50 -16.77 3.81
N VAL A 111 -36.24 -17.14 4.06
CA VAL A 111 -35.07 -16.46 3.46
C VAL A 111 -35.10 -16.52 1.93
N GLU A 112 -35.42 -17.69 1.36
CA GLU A 112 -35.50 -17.85 -0.11
C GLU A 112 -36.50 -16.87 -0.74
N MET A 113 -37.63 -16.59 -0.08
CA MET A 113 -38.60 -15.59 -0.55
C MET A 113 -38.06 -14.16 -0.58
N TYR A 114 -37.24 -13.76 0.41
CA TYR A 114 -36.60 -12.44 0.39
C TYR A 114 -35.63 -12.30 -0.80
N LEU A 115 -34.89 -13.37 -1.09
CA LEU A 115 -33.95 -13.38 -2.22
C LEU A 115 -34.67 -13.43 -3.57
N ASP A 116 -35.79 -14.14 -3.66
CA ASP A 116 -36.64 -14.17 -4.87
C ASP A 116 -37.25 -12.79 -5.15
N ALA A 117 -37.73 -12.10 -4.11
CA ALA A 117 -38.24 -10.74 -4.23
C ALA A 117 -37.14 -9.76 -4.69
N ALA A 118 -35.97 -9.79 -4.05
CA ALA A 118 -34.86 -8.92 -4.46
C ALA A 118 -34.35 -9.23 -5.88
N ALA A 119 -34.35 -10.48 -6.30
CA ALA A 119 -34.00 -10.85 -7.68
C ALA A 119 -35.04 -10.34 -8.70
N ALA A 120 -36.33 -10.38 -8.35
CA ALA A 120 -37.39 -9.82 -9.18
C ALA A 120 -37.26 -8.30 -9.32
N ASP A 121 -37.09 -7.58 -8.21
CA ASP A 121 -36.89 -6.12 -8.19
C ASP A 121 -35.64 -5.72 -8.99
N ALA A 122 -34.55 -6.48 -8.85
CA ALA A 122 -33.32 -6.22 -9.59
C ALA A 122 -33.49 -6.43 -11.10
N LYS A 123 -34.27 -7.44 -11.52
CA LYS A 123 -34.58 -7.72 -12.93
C LYS A 123 -35.42 -6.61 -13.54
N GLU A 124 -36.39 -6.09 -12.81
CA GLU A 124 -37.24 -4.96 -13.25
C GLU A 124 -36.41 -3.69 -13.41
N ASN A 125 -35.59 -3.35 -12.41
CA ASN A 125 -34.71 -2.17 -12.45
C ASN A 125 -33.59 -2.25 -13.50
N SER A 126 -33.21 -3.46 -13.92
CA SER A 126 -32.17 -3.67 -14.94
C SER A 126 -32.73 -3.80 -16.36
N GLY A 127 -33.99 -3.42 -16.61
CA GLY A 127 -34.61 -3.51 -17.93
C GLY A 127 -34.73 -4.94 -18.47
N GLY A 128 -34.86 -5.94 -17.58
CA GLY A 128 -35.02 -7.35 -17.96
C GLY A 128 -33.72 -8.15 -18.06
N ALA A 129 -32.54 -7.54 -17.84
CA ALA A 129 -31.28 -8.29 -17.75
C ALA A 129 -31.32 -9.23 -16.54
N ALA A 130 -31.05 -10.52 -16.77
CA ALA A 130 -31.06 -11.53 -15.71
C ALA A 130 -29.88 -11.31 -14.76
N GLN A 131 -30.14 -10.78 -13.57
CA GLN A 131 -29.19 -10.86 -12.47
C GLN A 131 -29.26 -12.25 -11.84
N ALA A 132 -28.09 -12.84 -11.54
CA ALA A 132 -28.02 -14.14 -10.90
C ALA A 132 -28.63 -14.06 -9.49
N LYS A 133 -29.59 -14.94 -9.18
CA LYS A 133 -30.15 -15.07 -7.83
C LYS A 133 -29.00 -15.26 -6.82
N PRO A 134 -28.88 -14.42 -5.78
CA PRO A 134 -27.83 -14.58 -4.77
C PRO A 134 -27.90 -15.98 -4.16
N THR A 135 -26.75 -16.66 -4.11
CA THR A 135 -26.68 -18.00 -3.52
C THR A 135 -26.94 -17.91 -2.01
N VAL A 136 -27.98 -18.60 -1.53
CA VAL A 136 -28.26 -18.66 -0.09
C VAL A 136 -27.36 -19.69 0.57
N ILE A 137 -26.68 -19.28 1.64
CA ILE A 137 -25.89 -20.17 2.48
C ILE A 137 -26.60 -20.20 3.83
N TYR A 138 -27.21 -21.34 4.17
CA TYR A 138 -28.01 -21.52 5.38
C TYR A 138 -27.36 -22.54 6.31
N GLU A 139 -27.44 -22.27 7.62
CA GLU A 139 -27.04 -23.18 8.69
C GLU A 139 -27.98 -23.04 9.89
N GLN A 140 -28.46 -24.19 10.40
CA GLN A 140 -29.06 -24.28 11.71
C GLN A 140 -27.97 -24.64 12.73
N ILE A 141 -27.44 -23.63 13.43
CA ILE A 141 -26.35 -23.78 14.40
C ILE A 141 -26.81 -24.59 15.61
N SER A 142 -28.04 -24.37 16.06
CA SER A 142 -28.64 -25.05 17.22
C SER A 142 -30.16 -24.94 17.18
N PRO A 143 -30.91 -25.61 18.08
CA PRO A 143 -32.36 -25.40 18.20
C PRO A 143 -32.75 -23.93 18.43
N ARG A 144 -31.84 -23.12 19.00
CA ARG A 144 -32.04 -21.70 19.30
C ARG A 144 -31.53 -20.74 18.22
N TRP A 145 -30.80 -21.20 17.21
CA TRP A 145 -30.16 -20.31 16.23
C TRP A 145 -30.17 -20.89 14.82
N GLU A 146 -30.73 -20.12 13.90
CA GLU A 146 -30.66 -20.35 12.46
C GLU A 146 -30.10 -19.09 11.80
N VAL A 147 -29.14 -19.27 10.89
CA VAL A 147 -28.47 -18.17 10.20
C VAL A 147 -28.48 -18.47 8.70
N ALA A 148 -28.73 -17.43 7.90
CA ALA A 148 -28.43 -17.48 6.48
C ALA A 148 -27.62 -16.26 6.03
N PHE A 149 -26.85 -16.46 4.97
CA PHE A 149 -26.01 -15.46 4.34
C PHE A 149 -26.33 -15.39 2.85
N ALA A 150 -26.38 -14.17 2.34
CA ALA A 150 -26.29 -13.84 0.92
C ALA A 150 -25.38 -12.62 0.75
N THR A 151 -24.94 -12.37 -0.48
CA THR A 151 -24.15 -11.17 -0.83
C THR A 151 -25.06 -9.97 -1.04
N SER A 152 -24.58 -8.78 -0.69
CA SER A 152 -25.25 -7.51 -1.00
C SER A 152 -24.34 -6.57 -1.80
N ASP A 153 -24.94 -5.65 -2.55
CA ASP A 153 -24.24 -4.70 -3.40
C ASP A 153 -23.76 -3.46 -2.63
N GLY A 154 -22.90 -3.67 -1.63
CA GLY A 154 -22.22 -2.59 -0.91
C GLY A 154 -23.09 -1.80 0.07
N THR A 155 -24.34 -2.22 0.28
CA THR A 155 -25.18 -1.78 1.40
C THR A 155 -25.39 -2.94 2.37
N PRO A 156 -25.11 -2.78 3.68
CA PRO A 156 -25.35 -3.84 4.65
C PRO A 156 -26.86 -4.08 4.75
N GLN A 157 -27.27 -5.34 4.64
CA GLN A 157 -28.68 -5.73 4.76
C GLN A 157 -28.84 -6.80 5.83
N HIS A 158 -29.96 -6.78 6.54
CA HIS A 158 -30.32 -7.85 7.46
C HIS A 158 -31.82 -8.06 7.56
N VAL A 159 -32.20 -9.30 7.84
CA VAL A 159 -33.54 -9.68 8.28
C VAL A 159 -33.39 -10.53 9.53
N SER A 160 -33.91 -10.07 10.66
CA SER A 160 -33.61 -10.73 11.93
C SER A 160 -34.81 -10.83 12.85
N PHE A 161 -34.86 -11.93 13.59
CA PHE A 161 -35.91 -12.27 14.52
C PHE A 161 -35.32 -12.74 15.85
N ALA A 162 -35.77 -12.16 16.96
CA ALA A 162 -35.43 -12.59 18.31
C ALA A 162 -36.71 -13.03 19.03
N ASN A 163 -36.86 -14.32 19.31
CA ASN A 163 -38.10 -14.92 19.85
C ASN A 163 -39.32 -14.61 18.99
N SER A 164 -39.19 -14.81 17.68
CA SER A 164 -40.19 -14.46 16.65
C SER A 164 -40.56 -12.97 16.57
N ILE A 165 -39.86 -12.09 17.29
CA ILE A 165 -40.03 -10.63 17.19
C ILE A 165 -39.12 -10.11 16.09
N SER A 166 -39.69 -9.40 15.12
CA SER A 166 -38.94 -8.80 14.01
C SER A 166 -38.07 -7.65 14.50
N THR A 167 -36.76 -7.86 14.59
CA THR A 167 -35.77 -6.84 14.94
C THR A 167 -35.32 -6.10 13.68
N ILE A 168 -36.20 -5.24 13.15
CA ILE A 168 -35.98 -4.56 11.85
C ILE A 168 -34.74 -3.64 11.85
N LYS A 169 -34.36 -3.09 13.01
CA LYS A 169 -33.13 -2.29 13.17
C LYS A 169 -31.93 -3.14 13.58
N GLY A 170 -32.10 -4.46 13.66
CA GLY A 170 -31.04 -5.42 13.97
C GLY A 170 -30.72 -5.44 15.47
N GLY A 171 -29.43 -5.39 15.81
CA GLY A 171 -28.98 -5.38 17.20
C GLY A 171 -27.74 -6.23 17.45
N THR A 172 -27.53 -6.57 18.72
CA THR A 172 -26.37 -7.31 19.19
C THR A 172 -26.25 -8.71 18.60
N HIS A 173 -27.37 -9.42 18.36
CA HIS A 173 -27.40 -10.75 17.76
C HIS A 173 -26.96 -10.75 16.29
N VAL A 174 -27.42 -9.78 15.50
CA VAL A 174 -27.00 -9.61 14.10
C VAL A 174 -25.52 -9.28 14.03
N THR A 175 -25.08 -8.32 14.86
CA THR A 175 -23.68 -7.88 14.91
C THR A 175 -22.75 -9.04 15.29
N TYR A 176 -23.14 -9.84 16.28
CA TYR A 176 -22.38 -10.99 16.74
C TYR A 176 -22.10 -12.02 15.62
N ILE A 177 -23.11 -12.33 14.80
CA ILE A 177 -22.97 -13.24 13.65
C ILE A 177 -22.17 -12.59 12.52
N ALA A 178 -22.47 -11.33 12.18
CA ALA A 178 -21.78 -10.61 11.12
C ALA A 178 -20.27 -10.46 11.40
N ASP A 179 -19.89 -10.21 12.64
CA ASP A 179 -18.49 -10.05 13.04
C ASP A 179 -17.70 -11.37 12.96
N GLN A 180 -18.33 -12.53 13.24
CA GLN A 180 -17.70 -13.84 13.04
C GLN A 180 -17.35 -14.07 11.56
N ILE A 181 -18.31 -13.79 10.67
CA ILE A 181 -18.12 -13.94 9.21
C ILE A 181 -17.08 -12.95 8.69
N ALA A 182 -17.17 -11.68 9.09
CA ALA A 182 -16.22 -10.65 8.67
C ALA A 182 -14.78 -10.99 9.09
N LYS A 183 -14.58 -11.48 10.33
CA LYS A 183 -13.25 -11.90 10.81
C LYS A 183 -12.68 -13.05 9.98
N ASN A 184 -13.51 -14.03 9.63
CA ASN A 184 -13.10 -15.14 8.78
C ASN A 184 -12.73 -14.67 7.35
N LEU A 185 -13.54 -13.77 6.77
CA LEU A 185 -13.29 -13.21 5.45
C LEU A 185 -12.03 -12.34 5.39
N ILE A 186 -11.70 -11.58 6.44
CA ILE A 186 -10.43 -10.82 6.50
C ILE A 186 -9.23 -11.74 6.34
N ALA A 187 -9.22 -12.88 7.04
CA ALA A 187 -8.13 -13.85 6.94
C ALA A 187 -8.01 -14.41 5.51
N ALA A 188 -9.15 -14.73 4.88
CA ALA A 188 -9.19 -15.21 3.50
C ALA A 188 -8.74 -14.14 2.48
N ILE A 189 -9.22 -12.90 2.62
CA ILE A 189 -8.84 -11.77 1.76
C ILE A 189 -7.34 -11.49 1.89
N THR A 190 -6.81 -11.44 3.11
CA THR A 190 -5.38 -11.19 3.36
C THR A 190 -4.51 -12.30 2.76
N LYS A 191 -5.00 -13.55 2.74
CA LYS A 191 -4.32 -14.67 2.08
C LYS A 191 -4.34 -14.54 0.55
N LYS A 192 -5.46 -14.12 -0.05
CA LYS A 192 -5.60 -13.95 -1.52
C LYS A 192 -4.89 -12.69 -2.03
N ASN A 193 -4.91 -11.60 -1.27
CA ASN A 193 -4.26 -10.34 -1.59
C ASN A 193 -3.68 -9.67 -0.33
N LYS A 194 -2.39 -9.91 -0.07
CA LYS A 194 -1.66 -9.35 1.08
C LYS A 194 -1.65 -7.81 1.12
N GLY A 195 -1.89 -7.14 -0.02
CA GLY A 195 -1.92 -5.68 -0.13
C GLY A 195 -3.29 -5.05 0.13
N ALA A 196 -4.37 -5.85 0.20
CA ALA A 196 -5.72 -5.35 0.42
C ALA A 196 -5.99 -5.13 1.93
N THR A 197 -5.74 -3.92 2.43
CA THR A 197 -6.14 -3.54 3.79
C THR A 197 -7.63 -3.20 3.85
N VAL A 198 -8.46 -4.19 4.18
CA VAL A 198 -9.92 -4.06 4.37
C VAL A 198 -10.29 -4.20 5.84
N LYS A 199 -11.21 -3.38 6.33
CA LYS A 199 -11.73 -3.40 7.72
C LYS A 199 -13.01 -4.24 7.83
N PRO A 200 -13.34 -4.82 9.01
CA PRO A 200 -14.57 -5.61 9.19
C PRO A 200 -15.84 -4.85 8.78
N ALA A 201 -15.92 -3.56 9.12
CA ALA A 201 -17.04 -2.71 8.75
C ALA A 201 -17.24 -2.59 7.24
N GLN A 202 -16.16 -2.60 6.46
CA GLN A 202 -16.23 -2.53 5.00
C GLN A 202 -16.75 -3.85 4.42
N ILE A 203 -16.36 -4.98 5.00
CA ILE A 203 -16.88 -6.29 4.58
C ILE A 203 -18.37 -6.41 4.88
N ARG A 204 -18.82 -5.96 6.06
CA ARG A 204 -20.23 -5.96 6.46
C ARG A 204 -21.14 -5.23 5.48
N ASN A 205 -20.63 -4.22 4.79
CA ASN A 205 -21.39 -3.51 3.77
C ASN A 205 -21.75 -4.39 2.56
N HIS A 206 -21.06 -5.52 2.35
CA HIS A 206 -21.33 -6.47 1.26
C HIS A 206 -22.07 -7.73 1.73
N MET A 207 -22.63 -7.69 2.94
CA MET A 207 -23.30 -8.83 3.57
C MET A 207 -24.80 -8.60 3.66
N TRP A 208 -25.56 -9.63 3.30
CA TRP A 208 -26.97 -9.76 3.63
C TRP A 208 -27.16 -10.91 4.64
N ILE A 209 -27.49 -10.56 5.88
CA ILE A 209 -27.54 -11.50 7.00
C ILE A 209 -28.96 -11.77 7.47
N PHE A 210 -29.31 -13.04 7.56
CA PHE A 210 -30.59 -13.50 8.08
C PHE A 210 -30.37 -14.23 9.41
N VAL A 211 -31.09 -13.84 10.47
CA VAL A 211 -30.92 -14.44 11.80
C VAL A 211 -32.28 -14.75 12.42
N ASN A 212 -32.53 -16.01 12.76
CA ASN A 212 -33.62 -16.40 13.65
C ASN A 212 -33.03 -16.92 14.95
N SER A 213 -33.30 -16.25 16.07
CA SER A 213 -32.71 -16.58 17.36
C SER A 213 -33.72 -16.69 18.48
N LEU A 214 -33.44 -17.59 19.43
CA LEU A 214 -34.15 -17.72 20.69
C LEU A 214 -33.25 -17.24 21.83
N ILE A 215 -33.56 -16.06 22.35
CA ILE A 215 -32.76 -15.33 23.35
C ILE A 215 -33.44 -15.42 24.72
N GLU A 216 -32.66 -15.78 25.74
CA GLU A 216 -33.13 -15.74 27.12
C GLU A 216 -33.27 -14.31 27.61
N ASN A 217 -34.45 -13.95 28.13
CA ASN A 217 -34.71 -12.64 28.72
C ASN A 217 -34.24 -11.44 27.86
N PRO A 218 -34.69 -11.32 26.59
CA PRO A 218 -34.16 -10.35 25.62
C PRO A 218 -34.50 -8.90 25.98
N THR A 219 -33.50 -8.03 26.04
CA THR A 219 -33.68 -6.58 26.21
C THR A 219 -33.64 -5.88 24.86
N PHE A 220 -34.47 -4.84 24.72
CA PHE A 220 -34.61 -4.08 23.48
C PHE A 220 -34.42 -2.58 23.76
N ASP A 221 -34.30 -1.81 22.68
CA ASP A 221 -34.24 -0.34 22.70
C ASP A 221 -35.52 0.31 23.24
N SER A 222 -36.69 -0.21 22.86
CA SER A 222 -37.98 0.32 23.26
C SER A 222 -39.07 -0.77 23.31
N GLN A 223 -40.30 -0.35 23.59
CA GLN A 223 -41.47 -1.24 23.58
C GLN A 223 -41.83 -1.77 22.17
N THR A 224 -41.41 -1.10 21.08
CA THR A 224 -41.59 -1.61 19.71
C THR A 224 -40.65 -2.77 19.41
N LYS A 225 -39.54 -2.88 20.15
CA LYS A 225 -38.56 -3.99 20.11
C LYS A 225 -37.89 -4.17 18.75
N GLU A 226 -37.57 -3.06 18.10
CA GLU A 226 -36.95 -3.05 16.78
C GLU A 226 -35.46 -3.39 16.83
N THR A 227 -34.81 -3.13 17.96
CA THR A 227 -33.37 -3.37 18.16
C THR A 227 -33.10 -4.23 19.40
N LEU A 228 -32.42 -5.37 19.26
CA LEU A 228 -31.94 -6.15 20.41
C LEU A 228 -30.69 -5.49 21.02
N THR A 229 -30.72 -5.20 22.32
CA THR A 229 -29.62 -4.52 23.04
C THR A 229 -28.88 -5.45 24.01
N LEU A 230 -29.39 -6.66 24.25
CA LEU A 230 -28.81 -7.58 25.21
C LEU A 230 -27.38 -7.98 24.80
N PRO A 231 -26.36 -7.86 25.68
CA PRO A 231 -25.00 -8.26 25.34
C PRO A 231 -24.90 -9.75 24.99
N ALA A 232 -24.02 -10.10 24.04
CA ALA A 232 -23.89 -11.48 23.53
C ALA A 232 -23.53 -12.52 24.60
N SER A 233 -22.83 -12.11 25.67
CA SER A 233 -22.53 -12.99 26.80
C SER A 233 -23.76 -13.45 27.60
N LYS A 234 -24.90 -12.77 27.44
CA LYS A 234 -26.15 -13.03 28.18
C LYS A 234 -27.26 -13.64 27.31
N PHE A 235 -26.97 -14.08 26.09
CA PHE A 235 -28.00 -14.68 25.21
C PHE A 235 -28.59 -15.99 25.74
N GLY A 236 -27.97 -16.62 26.75
CA GLY A 236 -28.33 -17.97 27.21
C GLY A 236 -27.85 -19.07 26.26
N SER A 237 -27.05 -18.72 25.26
CA SER A 237 -26.43 -19.63 24.28
C SER A 237 -25.26 -18.91 23.59
N LYS A 238 -24.34 -19.66 23.00
CA LYS A 238 -23.17 -19.12 22.28
C LYS A 238 -23.15 -19.68 20.85
N PRO A 239 -23.82 -19.04 19.88
CA PRO A 239 -23.83 -19.54 18.51
C PRO A 239 -22.46 -19.37 17.85
N SER A 240 -21.91 -20.45 17.30
CA SER A 240 -20.70 -20.43 16.47
C SER A 240 -21.04 -21.05 15.11
N LEU A 241 -20.73 -20.33 14.03
CA LEU A 241 -20.89 -20.85 12.67
C LEU A 241 -19.87 -21.96 12.42
N SER A 242 -20.26 -23.00 11.67
CA SER A 242 -19.36 -24.10 11.35
C SER A 242 -18.29 -23.71 10.33
N GLU A 243 -17.21 -24.50 10.30
CA GLU A 243 -16.19 -24.37 9.25
C GLU A 243 -16.77 -24.58 7.84
N GLU A 244 -17.75 -25.46 7.68
CA GLU A 244 -18.39 -25.72 6.39
C GLU A 244 -19.16 -24.48 5.90
N PHE A 245 -19.90 -23.82 6.80
CA PHE A 245 -20.57 -22.56 6.49
C PHE A 245 -19.55 -21.49 6.06
N MET A 246 -18.48 -21.31 6.83
CA MET A 246 -17.43 -20.34 6.50
C MET A 246 -16.77 -20.65 5.14
N LYS A 247 -16.50 -21.93 4.83
CA LYS A 247 -15.97 -22.35 3.53
C LYS A 247 -16.93 -22.02 2.38
N LYS A 248 -18.24 -22.22 2.55
CA LYS A 248 -19.24 -21.83 1.55
C LYS A 248 -19.26 -20.31 1.36
N VAL A 249 -19.19 -19.53 2.43
CA VAL A 249 -19.15 -18.06 2.35
C VAL A 249 -17.90 -17.58 1.62
N GLN A 250 -16.73 -18.17 1.89
CA GLN A 250 -15.49 -17.84 1.17
C GLN A 250 -15.55 -18.16 -0.33
N LYS A 251 -16.32 -19.18 -0.73
CA LYS A 251 -16.55 -19.55 -2.14
C LYS A 251 -17.60 -18.68 -2.84
N SER A 252 -18.34 -17.85 -2.10
CA SER A 252 -19.25 -16.88 -2.70
C SER A 252 -18.50 -15.72 -3.35
N SER A 253 -19.21 -14.88 -4.11
CA SER A 253 -18.64 -13.70 -4.78
C SER A 253 -18.18 -12.59 -3.82
N ILE A 254 -18.42 -12.70 -2.50
CA ILE A 254 -18.12 -11.63 -1.53
C ILE A 254 -16.65 -11.21 -1.53
N ILE A 255 -15.71 -12.15 -1.64
CA ILE A 255 -14.27 -11.83 -1.62
C ILE A 255 -13.91 -10.95 -2.82
N GLU A 256 -14.44 -11.28 -4.00
CA GLU A 256 -14.17 -10.56 -5.24
C GLU A 256 -14.86 -9.20 -5.25
N GLN A 257 -16.11 -9.12 -4.78
CA GLN A 257 -16.83 -7.85 -4.61
C GLN A 257 -16.09 -6.88 -3.70
N VAL A 258 -15.62 -7.36 -2.53
CA VAL A 258 -14.88 -6.55 -1.57
C VAL A 258 -13.53 -6.09 -2.14
N LEU A 259 -12.80 -6.97 -2.83
CA LEU A 259 -11.52 -6.62 -3.47
C LEU A 259 -11.71 -5.59 -4.59
N ASN A 260 -12.74 -5.76 -5.42
CA ASN A 260 -13.07 -4.82 -6.50
C ASN A 260 -13.48 -3.45 -5.94
N TRP A 261 -14.29 -3.42 -4.88
CA TRP A 261 -14.64 -2.19 -4.18
C TRP A 261 -13.40 -1.50 -3.59
N ALA A 262 -12.52 -2.25 -2.94
CA ALA A 262 -11.30 -1.71 -2.36
C ALA A 262 -10.38 -1.11 -3.44
N LYS A 263 -10.22 -1.81 -4.56
CA LYS A 263 -9.47 -1.32 -5.73
C LYS A 263 -10.11 -0.05 -6.30
N PHE A 264 -11.41 -0.05 -6.51
CA PHE A 264 -12.14 1.12 -7.03
C PHE A 264 -11.98 2.34 -6.12
N LYS A 265 -12.08 2.18 -4.80
CA LYS A 265 -11.85 3.26 -3.84
C LYS A 265 -10.41 3.77 -3.86
N ALA A 266 -9.43 2.87 -3.94
CA ALA A 266 -8.03 3.21 -4.07
C ALA A 266 -7.77 4.03 -5.36
N ASP A 267 -8.31 3.58 -6.49
CA ASP A 267 -8.22 4.26 -7.78
C ASP A 267 -8.87 5.65 -7.74
N GLN A 268 -10.06 5.78 -7.12
CA GLN A 268 -10.69 7.09 -6.94
C GLN A 268 -9.84 8.06 -6.11
N GLN A 269 -9.12 7.57 -5.09
CA GLN A 269 -8.25 8.41 -4.29
C GLN A 269 -7.00 8.83 -5.07
N ILE A 270 -6.37 7.93 -5.83
CA ILE A 270 -5.21 8.28 -6.68
C ILE A 270 -5.62 9.28 -7.75
N LYS A 271 -6.81 9.14 -8.36
CA LYS A 271 -7.34 10.12 -9.31
C LYS A 271 -7.42 11.55 -8.75
N LYS A 272 -7.61 11.72 -7.44
CA LYS A 272 -7.58 13.07 -6.80
C LYS A 272 -6.20 13.72 -6.84
N THR A 273 -5.13 12.95 -7.06
CA THR A 273 -3.75 13.44 -7.19
C THR A 273 -3.35 13.69 -8.65
N ASP A 274 -4.28 13.51 -9.60
CA ASP A 274 -3.98 13.69 -11.01
C ASP A 274 -3.60 15.13 -11.34
N GLY A 275 -2.66 15.25 -12.27
CA GLY A 275 -2.38 16.50 -12.95
C GLY A 275 -3.43 16.79 -14.02
N SER A 276 -3.43 18.02 -14.50
CA SER A 276 -4.18 18.40 -15.71
C SER A 276 -3.33 19.35 -16.54
N LYS A 277 -3.58 19.37 -17.86
CA LYS A 277 -2.94 20.34 -18.74
C LYS A 277 -3.43 21.74 -18.40
N ARG A 278 -2.62 22.49 -17.66
CA ARG A 278 -2.84 23.88 -17.29
C ARG A 278 -1.61 24.70 -17.67
N ASN A 279 -1.82 25.93 -18.11
CA ASN A 279 -0.72 26.81 -18.53
C ASN A 279 0.18 27.21 -17.35
N ARG A 280 -0.37 27.36 -16.15
CA ARG A 280 0.40 27.70 -14.95
C ARG A 280 0.05 26.77 -13.79
N LEU A 281 1.07 26.41 -13.03
CA LEU A 281 0.94 25.65 -11.78
C LEU A 281 1.26 26.57 -10.60
N THR A 282 0.44 26.52 -9.56
CA THR A 282 0.68 27.21 -8.29
C THR A 282 1.02 26.17 -7.20
N GLY A 283 1.90 26.53 -6.26
CA GLY A 283 2.22 25.67 -5.12
C GLY A 283 3.36 24.66 -5.31
N THR A 284 4.04 24.63 -6.47
CA THR A 284 5.23 23.79 -6.70
C THR A 284 6.52 24.62 -6.60
N ALA A 285 6.91 24.99 -5.38
CA ALA A 285 7.96 26.00 -5.13
C ALA A 285 9.34 25.71 -5.77
N LYS A 286 9.68 24.44 -6.03
CA LYS A 286 10.97 24.06 -6.61
C LYS A 286 10.97 23.98 -8.15
N LEU A 287 9.82 24.09 -8.81
CA LEU A 287 9.71 24.01 -10.26
C LEU A 287 10.19 25.32 -10.91
N SER A 288 11.15 25.21 -11.83
CA SER A 288 11.41 26.25 -12.84
C SER A 288 10.63 25.87 -14.10
N ASP A 289 9.42 26.40 -14.26
CA ASP A 289 8.50 25.98 -15.32
C ASP A 289 8.90 26.60 -16.67
N ALA A 290 8.71 25.87 -17.77
CA ALA A 290 8.92 26.41 -19.10
C ALA A 290 7.78 27.37 -19.49
N ASN A 291 8.08 28.46 -20.20
CA ASN A 291 7.06 29.46 -20.55
C ASN A 291 5.92 28.86 -21.41
N ASN A 292 6.24 27.88 -22.26
CA ASN A 292 5.27 27.20 -23.13
C ASN A 292 4.62 25.95 -22.49
N ALA A 293 4.97 25.60 -21.26
CA ALA A 293 4.46 24.39 -20.62
C ALA A 293 2.94 24.43 -20.44
N GLY A 294 2.26 23.37 -20.89
CA GLY A 294 0.79 23.27 -20.86
C GLY A 294 0.05 24.08 -21.92
N THR A 295 0.75 24.84 -22.77
CA THR A 295 0.14 25.62 -23.86
C THR A 295 -0.07 24.79 -25.13
N LYS A 296 -0.37 25.44 -26.27
CA LYS A 296 -0.37 24.81 -27.60
C LYS A 296 1.01 24.33 -28.04
N HIS A 297 2.09 24.88 -27.47
CA HIS A 297 3.48 24.51 -27.78
C HIS A 297 4.06 23.47 -26.81
N ALA A 298 3.22 22.89 -25.93
CA ALA A 298 3.64 21.92 -24.92
C ALA A 298 4.41 20.71 -25.50
N GLU A 299 4.10 20.29 -26.73
CA GLU A 299 4.79 19.20 -27.43
C GLU A 299 6.29 19.45 -27.63
N LYS A 300 6.70 20.72 -27.70
CA LYS A 300 8.11 21.14 -27.86
C LYS A 300 8.81 21.27 -26.52
N CYS A 301 8.07 21.25 -25.42
CA CYS A 301 8.62 21.46 -24.09
C CYS A 301 9.23 20.17 -23.53
N THR A 302 10.38 20.29 -22.88
CA THR A 302 11.05 19.20 -22.16
C THR A 302 11.12 19.53 -20.67
N LEU A 303 10.66 18.62 -19.82
CA LEU A 303 10.85 18.70 -18.38
C LEU A 303 12.12 17.96 -17.99
N ILE A 304 13.06 18.65 -17.37
CA ILE A 304 14.30 18.08 -16.84
C ILE A 304 14.09 17.71 -15.37
N LEU A 305 14.16 16.44 -15.04
CA LEU A 305 14.18 15.93 -13.67
C LEU A 305 15.63 15.79 -13.22
N THR A 306 16.03 16.54 -12.19
CA THR A 306 17.42 16.59 -11.74
C THR A 306 17.62 15.85 -10.42
N GLU A 307 18.78 15.22 -10.24
CA GLU A 307 19.19 14.66 -8.94
C GLU A 307 19.57 15.76 -7.95
N GLY A 308 18.60 16.17 -7.11
CA GLY A 308 18.80 17.20 -6.11
C GLY A 308 18.96 18.63 -6.66
N ASP A 309 19.22 19.55 -5.73
CA ASP A 309 19.33 20.99 -6.04
C ASP A 309 20.68 21.36 -6.68
N SER A 310 21.72 20.52 -6.52
CA SER A 310 23.03 20.71 -7.16
C SER A 310 22.92 20.56 -8.68
N ALA A 311 22.35 19.45 -9.16
CA ALA A 311 22.12 19.22 -10.58
C ALA A 311 21.12 20.24 -11.18
N LYS A 312 20.15 20.71 -10.39
CA LYS A 312 19.24 21.79 -10.80
C LYS A 312 20.00 23.06 -11.18
N SER A 313 21.00 23.45 -10.41
CA SER A 313 21.78 24.67 -10.67
C SER A 313 22.49 24.58 -12.03
N LEU A 314 23.06 23.41 -12.36
CA LEU A 314 23.67 23.14 -13.66
C LEU A 314 22.63 23.24 -14.80
N ALA A 315 21.45 22.62 -14.62
CA ALA A 315 20.37 22.69 -15.61
C ALA A 315 19.89 24.13 -15.84
N VAL A 316 19.74 24.92 -14.77
CA VAL A 316 19.33 26.34 -14.84
C VAL A 316 20.39 27.19 -15.56
N ALA A 317 21.68 26.92 -15.36
CA ALA A 317 22.75 27.56 -16.13
C ALA A 317 22.67 27.18 -17.62
N GLY A 318 22.34 25.93 -17.93
CA GLY A 318 22.06 25.45 -19.28
C GLY A 318 20.87 26.13 -19.96
N LEU A 319 19.80 26.44 -19.20
CA LEU A 319 18.63 27.19 -19.70
C LEU A 319 18.99 28.58 -20.24
N ALA A 320 20.10 29.18 -19.82
CA ALA A 320 20.56 30.44 -20.38
C ALA A 320 21.00 30.32 -21.85
N VAL A 321 21.30 29.10 -22.32
CA VAL A 321 21.70 28.80 -23.71
C VAL A 321 20.50 28.36 -24.53
N VAL A 322 19.73 27.38 -24.04
CA VAL A 322 18.61 26.79 -24.80
C VAL A 322 17.29 27.57 -24.66
N GLY A 323 17.26 28.57 -23.78
CA GLY A 323 16.09 29.39 -23.49
C GLY A 323 15.12 28.75 -22.49
N ARG A 324 14.29 29.60 -21.88
CA ARG A 324 13.27 29.20 -20.89
C ARG A 324 11.91 28.83 -21.49
N ASP A 325 11.77 28.98 -22.80
CA ASP A 325 10.48 28.79 -23.45
C ASP A 325 10.05 27.33 -23.46
N ASN A 326 10.99 26.42 -23.76
CA ASN A 326 10.71 25.02 -23.99
C ASN A 326 11.38 24.08 -22.97
N PHE A 327 12.06 24.59 -21.94
CA PHE A 327 12.75 23.75 -20.96
C PHE A 327 12.35 24.12 -19.54
N GLY A 328 11.81 23.14 -18.82
CA GLY A 328 11.49 23.24 -17.40
C GLY A 328 12.43 22.37 -16.57
N VAL A 329 12.63 22.70 -15.30
CA VAL A 329 13.53 21.96 -14.39
C VAL A 329 12.86 21.70 -13.06
N PHE A 330 12.89 20.47 -12.59
CA PHE A 330 12.39 20.07 -11.27
C PHE A 330 13.38 19.13 -10.55
N PRO A 331 13.86 19.49 -9.34
CA PRO A 331 14.78 18.65 -8.58
C PRO A 331 14.05 17.58 -7.79
N LEU A 332 14.49 16.33 -7.91
CA LEU A 332 14.02 15.21 -7.09
C LEU A 332 14.65 15.25 -5.70
N ARG A 333 13.86 14.97 -4.66
CA ARG A 333 14.38 14.80 -3.29
C ARG A 333 14.90 13.37 -3.08
N GLY A 334 16.10 13.09 -3.59
CA GLY A 334 16.78 11.80 -3.41
C GLY A 334 16.17 10.67 -4.23
N LYS A 335 16.31 9.43 -3.73
CA LYS A 335 15.83 8.22 -4.41
C LYS A 335 14.29 8.20 -4.45
N LEU A 336 13.74 8.00 -5.65
CA LEU A 336 12.30 7.90 -5.84
C LEU A 336 11.73 6.64 -5.16
N LEU A 337 10.49 6.72 -4.67
CA LEU A 337 9.81 5.57 -4.09
C LEU A 337 9.58 4.48 -5.15
N ASN A 338 9.99 3.24 -4.88
CA ASN A 338 9.62 2.11 -5.73
C ASN A 338 8.11 1.84 -5.63
N VAL A 339 7.37 2.26 -6.67
CA VAL A 339 5.90 2.29 -6.64
C VAL A 339 5.21 0.94 -6.77
N ARG A 340 5.87 -0.07 -7.37
CA ARG A 340 5.31 -1.43 -7.51
C ARG A 340 5.06 -2.09 -6.16
N GLU A 341 5.88 -1.73 -5.18
CA GLU A 341 5.96 -2.38 -3.88
C GLU A 341 5.47 -1.47 -2.75
N ALA A 342 5.10 -0.24 -3.09
CA ALA A 342 4.60 0.73 -2.15
C ALA A 342 3.11 0.50 -1.87
N LYS A 343 2.71 0.64 -0.61
CA LYS A 343 1.30 0.64 -0.24
C LYS A 343 0.64 1.89 -0.81
N HIS A 344 -0.66 1.79 -1.13
CA HIS A 344 -1.47 2.90 -1.63
C HIS A 344 -1.28 4.21 -0.84
N ASP A 345 -1.29 4.14 0.49
CA ASP A 345 -1.10 5.30 1.37
C ASP A 345 0.32 5.91 1.27
N GLN A 346 1.36 5.10 1.03
CA GLN A 346 2.72 5.60 0.83
C GLN A 346 2.84 6.36 -0.49
N ILE A 347 2.21 5.86 -1.55
CA ILE A 347 2.19 6.52 -2.86
C ILE A 347 1.41 7.84 -2.76
N MET A 348 0.24 7.81 -2.10
CA MET A 348 -0.58 9.00 -1.89
C MET A 348 0.11 10.06 -1.04
N LYS A 349 0.96 9.70 -0.08
CA LYS A 349 1.69 10.67 0.77
C LYS A 349 3.01 11.14 0.16
N ASN A 350 3.47 10.52 -0.92
CA ASN A 350 4.75 10.87 -1.53
C ASN A 350 4.62 12.16 -2.37
N GLU A 351 5.18 13.25 -1.84
CA GLU A 351 5.14 14.57 -2.50
C GLU A 351 5.82 14.56 -3.88
N GLU A 352 6.92 13.82 -4.06
CA GLU A 352 7.67 13.78 -5.31
C GLU A 352 6.83 13.20 -6.45
N ILE A 353 6.18 12.05 -6.22
CA ILE A 353 5.27 11.43 -7.20
C ILE A 353 4.11 12.38 -7.53
N GLN A 354 3.50 13.02 -6.52
CA GLN A 354 2.43 13.98 -6.75
C GLN A 354 2.89 15.18 -7.57
N ASN A 355 4.09 15.69 -7.28
CA ASN A 355 4.66 16.83 -8.01
C ASN A 355 4.91 16.44 -9.47
N ILE A 356 5.53 15.30 -9.75
CA ILE A 356 5.74 14.82 -11.12
C ILE A 356 4.40 14.70 -11.87
N LYS A 357 3.38 14.10 -11.25
CA LYS A 357 2.03 14.00 -11.84
C LYS A 357 1.45 15.37 -12.17
N LYS A 358 1.53 16.33 -11.23
CA LYS A 358 1.01 17.69 -11.42
C LYS A 358 1.78 18.46 -12.50
N ILE A 359 3.11 18.38 -12.49
CA ILE A 359 3.99 19.11 -13.42
C ILE A 359 3.79 18.62 -14.85
N MET A 360 3.70 17.32 -15.05
CA MET A 360 3.52 16.70 -16.37
C MET A 360 2.05 16.69 -16.84
N GLY A 361 1.08 16.81 -15.93
CA GLY A 361 -0.34 16.67 -16.25
C GLY A 361 -0.80 15.22 -16.36
N LEU A 362 -0.19 14.31 -15.58
CA LEU A 362 -0.45 12.87 -15.64
C LEU A 362 -1.74 12.50 -14.92
N GLN A 363 -2.54 11.61 -15.53
CA GLN A 363 -3.86 11.18 -15.10
C GLN A 363 -3.87 9.67 -14.88
N HIS A 364 -4.36 9.23 -13.72
CA HIS A 364 -4.35 7.84 -13.31
C HIS A 364 -5.27 6.97 -14.18
N ASN A 365 -4.79 5.78 -14.56
CA ASN A 365 -5.47 4.86 -15.48
C ASN A 365 -5.83 5.46 -16.84
N LYS A 366 -5.08 6.47 -17.30
CA LYS A 366 -5.20 6.99 -18.66
C LYS A 366 -4.21 6.29 -19.58
N GLU A 367 -4.70 5.83 -20.72
CA GLU A 367 -3.85 5.41 -21.82
C GLU A 367 -3.50 6.64 -22.69
N TYR A 368 -2.20 6.83 -22.88
CA TYR A 368 -1.64 7.93 -23.66
C TYR A 368 -1.23 7.42 -25.03
N ALA A 369 -2.08 7.66 -26.03
CA ALA A 369 -1.71 7.42 -27.43
C ALA A 369 -0.77 8.52 -27.97
N ASN A 370 -0.79 9.70 -27.36
CA ASN A 370 -0.04 10.87 -27.78
C ASN A 370 0.17 11.87 -26.62
N ILE A 371 1.01 12.87 -26.88
CA ILE A 371 1.47 13.87 -25.92
C ILE A 371 0.55 15.11 -25.74
N PRO A 372 -0.40 15.50 -26.63
CA PRO A 372 -1.20 16.72 -26.51
C PRO A 372 -1.90 16.97 -25.18
N SER A 373 -2.20 15.93 -24.40
CA SER A 373 -2.83 16.05 -23.08
C SER A 373 -1.85 16.32 -21.92
N LEU A 374 -0.55 16.30 -22.18
CA LEU A 374 0.50 16.59 -21.21
C LEU A 374 0.90 18.07 -21.23
N ARG A 375 1.58 18.51 -20.17
CA ARG A 375 2.20 19.84 -20.09
C ARG A 375 3.55 19.93 -20.79
N TYR A 376 4.23 18.80 -20.93
CA TYR A 376 5.54 18.66 -21.56
C TYR A 376 5.52 17.52 -22.57
N GLY A 377 6.18 17.76 -23.70
CA GLY A 377 6.46 16.86 -24.80
C GLY A 377 7.35 15.69 -24.40
N ARG A 378 8.40 16.02 -23.65
CA ARG A 378 9.47 15.10 -23.28
C ARG A 378 9.78 15.19 -21.80
N LEU A 379 10.25 14.07 -21.24
CA LEU A 379 10.80 13.96 -19.90
C LEU A 379 12.28 13.61 -20.02
N MET A 380 13.14 14.54 -19.61
CA MET A 380 14.59 14.35 -19.58
C MET A 380 15.04 14.02 -18.17
N ILE A 381 15.81 12.94 -18.02
CA ILE A 381 16.41 12.53 -16.76
C ILE A 381 17.86 13.04 -16.74
N MET A 382 18.19 13.83 -15.71
CA MET A 382 19.52 14.41 -15.53
C MET A 382 20.03 14.09 -14.12
N THR A 383 20.65 12.93 -13.99
CA THR A 383 21.23 12.41 -12.74
C THR A 383 22.74 12.50 -12.79
N ASP A 384 23.38 12.35 -11.63
CA ASP A 384 24.83 12.17 -11.58
C ASP A 384 25.22 10.93 -12.39
N GLN A 385 26.38 10.99 -13.05
CA GLN A 385 26.89 9.89 -13.88
C GLN A 385 27.67 8.89 -13.01
N ASP A 386 26.98 8.44 -11.97
CA ASP A 386 27.41 7.43 -11.03
C ASP A 386 26.35 6.32 -10.90
N HIS A 387 26.66 5.30 -10.10
CA HIS A 387 25.78 4.16 -9.91
C HIS A 387 24.43 4.54 -9.26
N ASP A 388 24.41 5.48 -8.30
CA ASP A 388 23.17 5.86 -7.63
C ASP A 388 22.26 6.66 -8.57
N GLY A 389 22.82 7.46 -9.49
CA GLY A 389 22.12 8.09 -10.59
C GLY A 389 21.44 7.08 -11.52
N SER A 390 22.13 6.02 -11.95
CA SER A 390 21.53 4.92 -12.73
C SER A 390 20.34 4.28 -12.01
N HIS A 391 20.40 4.15 -10.68
CA HIS A 391 19.26 3.64 -9.91
C HIS A 391 18.07 4.61 -9.90
N ILE A 392 18.31 5.92 -9.81
CA ILE A 392 17.24 6.94 -9.91
C ILE A 392 16.58 6.89 -11.29
N LYS A 393 17.36 6.77 -12.38
CA LYS A 393 16.83 6.55 -13.74
C LYS A 393 15.90 5.34 -13.78
N GLY A 394 16.38 4.20 -13.23
CA GLY A 394 15.61 2.97 -13.19
C GLY A 394 14.31 3.09 -12.38
N LEU A 395 14.33 3.79 -11.24
CA LEU A 395 13.14 4.04 -10.43
C LEU A 395 12.11 4.93 -11.16
N LEU A 396 12.56 5.92 -11.94
CA LEU A 396 11.68 6.74 -12.78
C LEU A 396 11.05 5.93 -13.92
N ILE A 397 11.83 5.10 -14.61
CA ILE A 397 11.33 4.17 -15.64
C ILE A 397 10.31 3.21 -15.03
N ASN A 398 10.61 2.65 -13.87
CA ASN A 398 9.70 1.78 -13.11
C ASN A 398 8.39 2.50 -12.73
N PHE A 399 8.48 3.76 -12.30
CA PHE A 399 7.31 4.59 -12.02
C PHE A 399 6.43 4.80 -13.25
N LEU A 400 7.04 5.11 -14.40
CA LEU A 400 6.34 5.28 -15.66
C LEU A 400 5.73 3.97 -16.17
N ASP A 401 6.45 2.83 -16.16
CA ASP A 401 5.86 1.55 -16.59
C ASP A 401 4.70 1.11 -15.67
N HIS A 402 4.81 1.36 -14.36
CA HIS A 402 3.78 0.91 -13.43
C HIS A 402 2.47 1.69 -13.58
N PHE A 403 2.53 3.02 -13.71
CA PHE A 403 1.32 3.87 -13.74
C PHE A 403 0.93 4.38 -15.12
N PHE A 404 1.90 4.57 -16.02
CA PHE A 404 1.72 5.21 -17.32
C PHE A 404 2.49 4.48 -18.46
N PRO A 405 2.38 3.15 -18.60
CA PRO A 405 3.22 2.37 -19.53
C PRO A 405 3.09 2.80 -20.99
N SER A 406 1.92 3.34 -21.36
CA SER A 406 1.68 3.87 -22.71
C SER A 406 2.60 5.03 -23.09
N LEU A 407 3.11 5.80 -22.11
CA LEU A 407 4.07 6.87 -22.37
C LEU A 407 5.43 6.36 -22.83
N LEU A 408 5.86 5.19 -22.37
CA LEU A 408 7.14 4.58 -22.76
C LEU A 408 7.10 3.97 -24.17
N LYS A 409 5.92 3.98 -24.81
CA LYS A 409 5.73 3.60 -26.21
C LYS A 409 5.72 4.80 -27.16
N ILE A 410 5.76 6.02 -26.62
CA ILE A 410 5.82 7.24 -27.42
C ILE A 410 7.30 7.51 -27.76
N PRO A 411 7.65 7.65 -29.05
CA PRO A 411 9.03 7.90 -29.46
C PRO A 411 9.54 9.22 -28.88
N GLU A 412 10.81 9.24 -28.49
CA GLU A 412 11.50 10.40 -27.91
C GLU A 412 10.83 11.01 -26.66
N PHE A 413 9.87 10.32 -26.02
CA PHE A 413 9.22 10.83 -24.82
C PHE A 413 10.18 10.86 -23.63
N LEU A 414 10.85 9.73 -23.36
CA LEU A 414 11.82 9.61 -22.28
C LEU A 414 13.22 9.80 -22.84
N VAL A 415 13.99 10.67 -22.20
CA VAL A 415 15.30 11.08 -22.68
C VAL A 415 16.28 11.13 -21.51
N GLU A 416 17.53 10.80 -21.76
CA GLU A 416 18.61 10.95 -20.80
C GLU A 416 19.52 12.14 -21.17
N PHE A 417 20.00 12.84 -20.14
CA PHE A 417 21.10 13.80 -20.27
C PHE A 417 22.42 13.20 -19.77
N VAL A 418 23.33 12.89 -20.69
CA VAL A 418 24.67 12.34 -20.39
C VAL A 418 25.72 13.43 -20.24
N THR A 419 26.61 13.30 -19.26
CA THR A 419 27.76 14.20 -19.07
C THR A 419 29.07 13.43 -19.10
N PRO A 420 30.20 14.07 -19.48
CA PRO A 420 31.50 13.44 -19.38
C PRO A 420 31.82 13.03 -17.94
N ILE A 421 32.36 11.84 -17.75
CA ILE A 421 32.79 11.34 -16.44
C ILE A 421 34.28 11.58 -16.17
N VAL A 422 35.09 11.74 -17.23
CA VAL A 422 36.52 12.04 -17.15
C VAL A 422 36.87 13.09 -18.20
N ARG A 423 37.57 14.14 -17.77
CA ARG A 423 38.21 15.10 -18.67
C ARG A 423 39.71 15.02 -18.49
N VAL A 424 40.43 14.85 -19.58
CA VAL A 424 41.89 14.94 -19.60
C VAL A 424 42.30 16.27 -20.22
N THR A 425 43.28 16.95 -19.63
CA THR A 425 43.77 18.25 -20.09
C THR A 425 45.29 18.23 -20.29
N LYS A 426 45.77 18.80 -21.40
CA LYS A 426 47.19 19.04 -21.71
C LYS A 426 47.34 20.40 -22.37
N GLY A 427 47.85 21.38 -21.62
CA GLY A 427 47.87 22.78 -22.07
C GLY A 427 46.47 23.29 -22.36
N ASN A 428 46.24 23.80 -23.58
CA ASN A 428 44.91 24.28 -24.03
C ASN A 428 44.01 23.18 -24.61
N GLN A 429 44.52 21.95 -24.75
CA GLN A 429 43.73 20.84 -25.26
C GLN A 429 43.04 20.11 -24.10
N HIS A 430 41.77 19.78 -24.28
CA HIS A 430 41.06 18.90 -23.39
C HIS A 430 40.26 17.86 -24.17
N ARG A 431 40.07 16.67 -23.59
CA ARG A 431 39.26 15.59 -24.16
C ARG A 431 38.34 15.04 -23.08
N ASN A 432 37.08 14.82 -23.46
CA ASN A 432 36.01 14.33 -22.59
C ASN A 432 35.71 12.86 -22.92
N PHE A 433 35.55 12.05 -21.88
CA PHE A 433 35.15 10.64 -21.96
C PHE A 433 33.86 10.43 -21.19
N PHE A 434 32.95 9.63 -21.74
CA PHE A 434 31.62 9.41 -21.18
C PHE A 434 31.52 8.06 -20.46
N THR A 435 32.49 7.16 -20.67
CA THR A 435 32.59 5.90 -19.94
C THR A 435 34.02 5.63 -19.48
N ILE A 436 34.18 4.85 -18.39
CA ILE A 436 35.52 4.49 -17.87
C ILE A 436 36.27 3.63 -18.90
N PRO A 437 35.64 2.63 -19.56
CA PRO A 437 36.31 1.84 -20.59
C PRO A 437 36.79 2.65 -21.81
N GLU A 438 36.13 3.77 -22.16
CA GLU A 438 36.65 4.68 -23.19
C GLU A 438 37.93 5.39 -22.75
N TYR A 439 37.97 5.85 -21.49
CA TYR A 439 39.13 6.51 -20.91
C TYR A 439 40.32 5.55 -20.76
N GLU A 440 40.09 4.34 -20.26
CA GLU A 440 41.12 3.30 -20.10
C GLU A 440 41.74 2.89 -21.44
N ARG A 441 40.91 2.63 -22.46
CA ARG A 441 41.41 2.36 -23.82
C ARG A 441 42.24 3.51 -24.38
N TRP A 442 41.85 4.76 -24.09
CA TRP A 442 42.63 5.92 -24.50
C TRP A 442 43.98 6.02 -23.75
N LEU A 443 44.01 5.70 -22.45
CA LEU A 443 45.25 5.68 -21.66
C LEU A 443 46.25 4.66 -22.21
N GLU A 444 45.77 3.46 -22.56
CA GLU A 444 46.60 2.38 -23.13
C GLU A 444 47.11 2.72 -24.53
N ALA A 445 46.25 3.30 -25.36
CA ALA A 445 46.58 3.63 -26.75
C ALA A 445 47.44 4.90 -26.90
N THR A 446 47.57 5.73 -25.86
CA THR A 446 48.27 7.03 -25.94
C THR A 446 49.64 6.97 -25.25
N PRO A 447 50.77 6.96 -25.99
CA PRO A 447 52.12 6.83 -25.42
C PRO A 447 52.51 7.92 -24.41
N ASP A 448 51.93 9.11 -24.57
CA ASP A 448 52.20 10.31 -23.79
C ASP A 448 51.12 10.58 -22.71
N SER A 449 50.29 9.60 -22.38
CA SER A 449 49.13 9.72 -21.48
C SER A 449 49.50 10.33 -20.11
N LYS A 450 50.69 10.03 -19.58
CA LYS A 450 51.21 10.58 -18.31
C LYS A 450 51.39 12.10 -18.29
N LYS A 451 51.45 12.76 -19.45
CA LYS A 451 51.55 14.24 -19.56
C LYS A 451 50.19 14.93 -19.51
N TRP A 452 49.10 14.17 -19.45
CA TRP A 452 47.74 14.69 -19.33
C TRP A 452 47.29 14.63 -17.88
N THR A 453 46.60 15.69 -17.44
CA THR A 453 45.97 15.72 -16.12
C THR A 453 44.52 15.27 -16.27
N ALA A 454 44.17 14.16 -15.62
CA ALA A 454 42.79 13.66 -15.57
C ALA A 454 42.03 14.28 -14.40
N LYS A 455 40.80 14.73 -14.66
CA LYS A 455 39.82 15.16 -13.67
C LYS A 455 38.55 14.34 -13.83
N TYR A 456 38.07 13.76 -12.72
CA TYR A 456 36.84 12.98 -12.66
C TYR A 456 35.64 13.89 -12.36
N TYR A 457 34.52 13.64 -13.05
CA TYR A 457 33.27 14.40 -13.01
C TYR A 457 32.12 13.47 -12.63
N LYS A 458 32.21 12.88 -11.42
CA LYS A 458 31.22 11.90 -10.94
C LYS A 458 29.87 12.55 -10.59
N GLY A 459 29.90 13.77 -10.05
CA GLY A 459 28.70 14.56 -9.75
C GLY A 459 28.50 15.74 -10.71
N LEU A 460 27.25 16.04 -11.05
CA LEU A 460 26.90 17.18 -11.92
C LEU A 460 27.32 18.53 -11.30
N GLY A 461 27.36 18.62 -9.97
CA GLY A 461 27.86 19.80 -9.26
C GLY A 461 29.36 20.08 -9.43
N THR A 462 30.13 19.14 -9.98
CA THR A 462 31.57 19.33 -10.28
C THR A 462 31.80 20.12 -11.58
N SER A 463 30.78 20.22 -12.43
CA SER A 463 30.81 20.99 -13.67
C SER A 463 30.58 22.48 -13.41
N SER A 464 31.30 23.33 -14.14
CA SER A 464 31.13 24.78 -14.08
C SER A 464 29.97 25.27 -14.95
N ASP A 465 29.56 26.53 -14.77
CA ASP A 465 28.58 27.17 -15.66
C ASP A 465 29.04 27.19 -17.13
N ALA A 466 30.34 27.28 -17.38
CA ALA A 466 30.89 27.22 -18.74
C ALA A 466 30.71 25.81 -19.34
N ASP A 467 30.91 24.77 -18.54
CA ASP A 467 30.65 23.38 -18.95
C ASP A 467 29.16 23.19 -19.24
N ALA A 468 28.27 23.72 -18.39
CA ALA A 468 26.82 23.67 -18.62
C ALA A 468 26.46 24.30 -19.96
N ARG A 469 27.01 25.48 -20.27
CA ARG A 469 26.76 26.15 -21.54
C ARG A 469 27.30 25.37 -22.74
N GLU A 470 28.44 24.69 -22.59
CA GLU A 470 28.97 23.81 -23.64
C GLU A 470 28.06 22.60 -23.87
N TYR A 471 27.65 21.91 -22.80
CA TYR A 471 26.81 20.72 -22.90
C TYR A 471 25.45 21.04 -23.52
N PHE A 472 24.80 22.11 -23.05
CA PHE A 472 23.53 22.58 -23.58
C PHE A 472 23.65 23.25 -24.97
N GLY A 473 24.83 23.76 -25.32
CA GLY A 473 25.12 24.22 -26.69
C GLY A 473 25.27 23.06 -27.69
N ARG A 474 25.51 21.83 -27.19
CA ARG A 474 25.67 20.60 -27.98
C ARG A 474 24.65 19.54 -27.57
N MET A 475 23.39 19.94 -27.42
CA MET A 475 22.32 19.06 -26.95
C MET A 475 22.24 17.71 -27.67
N SER A 476 22.43 17.66 -28.99
CA SER A 476 22.37 16.41 -29.75
C SER A 476 23.38 15.35 -29.30
N LYS A 477 24.49 15.75 -28.68
CA LYS A 477 25.49 14.83 -28.13
C LYS A 477 25.17 14.38 -26.70
N HIS A 478 24.53 15.26 -25.93
CA HIS A 478 24.26 15.03 -24.51
C HIS A 478 22.86 14.48 -24.25
N MET A 479 21.97 14.54 -25.24
CA MET A 479 20.57 14.16 -25.11
C MET A 479 20.31 12.89 -25.91
N ILE A 480 20.19 11.76 -25.21
CA ILE A 480 20.00 10.46 -25.84
C ILE A 480 18.58 9.98 -25.50
N PRO A 481 17.68 9.80 -26.48
CA PRO A 481 16.34 9.25 -26.23
C PRO A 481 16.42 7.76 -25.84
N PHE A 482 15.45 7.30 -25.05
CA PHE A 482 15.18 5.87 -24.92
C PHE A 482 14.38 5.40 -26.13
N ALA A 483 14.68 4.18 -26.60
CA ALA A 483 13.88 3.51 -27.62
C ALA A 483 12.46 3.25 -27.09
N THR A 484 11.48 3.09 -27.97
CA THR A 484 10.11 2.72 -27.55
C THR A 484 10.09 1.31 -26.97
N MET A 485 9.32 1.10 -25.89
CA MET A 485 9.24 -0.23 -25.25
C MET A 485 8.79 -1.34 -26.21
N GLU A 486 9.54 -2.43 -26.21
CA GLU A 486 9.26 -3.66 -26.94
C GLU A 486 8.66 -4.76 -26.04
N GLU A 487 8.29 -5.89 -26.66
CA GLU A 487 7.85 -7.07 -25.93
C GLU A 487 9.02 -7.66 -25.11
N GLY A 488 8.79 -7.94 -23.83
CA GLY A 488 9.82 -8.45 -22.91
C GLY A 488 10.54 -7.39 -22.06
N ASP A 489 10.60 -6.12 -22.50
CA ASP A 489 11.23 -5.04 -21.70
C ASP A 489 10.57 -4.87 -20.33
N ARG A 490 9.24 -5.03 -20.30
CA ARG A 490 8.46 -4.94 -19.07
C ARG A 490 8.85 -6.00 -18.05
N ASP A 491 9.21 -7.20 -18.52
CA ASP A 491 9.63 -8.30 -17.65
C ASP A 491 11.01 -8.03 -17.05
N LEU A 492 11.89 -7.32 -17.77
CA LEU A 492 13.18 -6.85 -17.26
C LEU A 492 13.02 -5.74 -16.22
N ILE A 493 12.11 -4.80 -16.43
CA ILE A 493 11.76 -3.79 -15.42
C ILE A 493 11.19 -4.48 -14.17
N ASP A 494 10.32 -5.47 -14.35
CA ASP A 494 9.75 -6.23 -13.23
C ASP A 494 10.82 -7.06 -12.51
N LEU A 495 11.76 -7.69 -13.24
CA LEU A 495 12.94 -8.35 -12.67
C LEU A 495 13.74 -7.41 -11.77
N ALA A 496 14.02 -6.19 -12.23
CA ALA A 496 14.80 -5.21 -11.48
C ALA A 496 14.08 -4.71 -10.21
N PHE A 497 12.76 -4.44 -10.26
CA PHE A 497 12.07 -3.69 -9.20
C PHE A 497 11.05 -4.48 -8.37
N SER A 498 10.67 -5.70 -8.77
CA SER A 498 9.71 -6.53 -8.02
C SER A 498 10.34 -7.20 -6.81
N LYS A 499 9.79 -7.03 -5.60
CA LYS A 499 10.34 -7.69 -4.40
C LYS A 499 10.26 -9.22 -4.47
N LYS A 500 9.36 -9.76 -5.30
CA LYS A 500 9.16 -11.20 -5.45
C LYS A 500 10.24 -11.88 -6.27
N LYS A 501 11.00 -11.13 -7.06
CA LYS A 501 12.04 -11.63 -7.98
C LYS A 501 13.45 -11.52 -7.38
N ALA A 502 13.58 -11.73 -6.07
CA ALA A 502 14.88 -11.63 -5.39
C ALA A 502 15.86 -12.70 -5.89
N ASP A 503 15.40 -13.95 -6.04
CA ASP A 503 16.24 -15.03 -6.56
C ASP A 503 16.54 -14.87 -8.05
N ASP A 504 15.57 -14.46 -8.86
CA ASP A 504 15.80 -14.14 -10.28
C ASP A 504 16.87 -13.05 -10.44
N ARG A 505 16.89 -12.02 -9.57
CA ARG A 505 17.95 -11.00 -9.56
C ARG A 505 19.31 -11.58 -9.20
N LYS A 506 19.40 -12.59 -8.33
CA LYS A 506 20.68 -13.26 -8.06
C LYS A 506 21.19 -13.95 -9.31
N ASP A 507 20.32 -14.63 -10.04
CA ASP A 507 20.70 -15.29 -11.31
C ASP A 507 21.09 -14.29 -12.38
N TRP A 508 20.37 -13.17 -12.49
CA TRP A 508 20.73 -12.05 -13.35
C TRP A 508 22.11 -11.48 -13.02
N LEU A 509 22.41 -11.25 -11.75
CA LEU A 509 23.72 -10.75 -11.31
C LEU A 509 24.84 -11.77 -11.52
N ARG A 510 24.56 -13.09 -11.45
CA ARG A 510 25.54 -14.14 -11.77
C ARG A 510 25.96 -14.14 -13.24
N GLN A 511 25.11 -13.64 -14.13
CA GLN A 511 25.40 -13.53 -15.56
C GLN A 511 26.22 -12.28 -15.92
N PHE A 512 26.43 -11.36 -14.96
CA PHE A 512 27.23 -10.17 -15.16
C PHE A 512 28.66 -10.52 -15.59
N LYS A 513 29.13 -9.88 -16.67
CA LYS A 513 30.51 -10.00 -17.15
C LYS A 513 31.27 -8.71 -16.82
N PRO A 514 32.42 -8.78 -16.12
CA PRO A 514 33.27 -7.62 -15.92
C PRO A 514 33.63 -6.94 -17.25
N GLY A 515 33.61 -5.61 -17.27
CA GLY A 515 33.78 -4.81 -18.49
C GLY A 515 32.48 -4.53 -19.25
N THR A 516 31.33 -4.99 -18.77
CA THR A 516 30.03 -4.56 -19.30
C THR A 516 29.83 -3.06 -19.03
N TYR A 517 29.46 -2.30 -20.05
CA TYR A 517 29.11 -0.88 -19.94
C TYR A 517 28.07 -0.51 -21.02
N LEU A 518 27.31 0.57 -20.80
CA LEU A 518 26.45 1.15 -21.82
C LEU A 518 27.26 2.13 -22.68
N ASP A 519 27.31 1.89 -23.99
CA ASP A 519 27.95 2.82 -24.93
C ASP A 519 27.00 3.96 -25.23
N HIS A 520 27.45 5.20 -25.02
CA HIS A 520 26.66 6.40 -25.28
C HIS A 520 26.79 6.91 -26.73
N ASN A 521 27.56 6.23 -27.58
CA ASN A 521 27.63 6.51 -29.02
C ASN A 521 26.52 5.77 -29.79
N ILE A 522 25.30 5.79 -29.25
CA ILE A 522 24.09 5.19 -29.84
C ILE A 522 23.03 6.26 -30.05
N GLU A 523 22.16 6.07 -31.05
CA GLU A 523 21.09 7.03 -31.34
C GLU A 523 19.95 6.96 -30.32
N GLU A 524 19.61 5.76 -29.86
CA GLU A 524 18.59 5.52 -28.84
C GLU A 524 19.06 4.44 -27.85
N ILE A 525 18.63 4.52 -26.59
CA ILE A 525 18.94 3.53 -25.54
C ILE A 525 17.80 2.51 -25.43
N PRO A 526 18.02 1.23 -25.78
CA PRO A 526 17.05 0.17 -25.50
C PRO A 526 16.88 -0.03 -23.99
N TYR A 527 15.65 -0.26 -23.52
CA TYR A 527 15.40 -0.51 -22.10
C TYR A 527 16.13 -1.76 -21.60
N SER A 528 16.19 -2.81 -22.42
CA SER A 528 16.97 -4.01 -22.15
C SER A 528 18.46 -3.73 -21.93
N ASP A 529 19.05 -2.84 -22.72
CA ASP A 529 20.45 -2.41 -22.59
C ASP A 529 20.65 -1.56 -21.34
N PHE A 530 19.74 -0.61 -21.06
CA PHE A 530 19.79 0.16 -19.82
C PHE A 530 19.78 -0.77 -18.59
N ILE A 531 18.85 -1.74 -18.53
CA ILE A 531 18.78 -2.68 -17.42
C ILE A 531 20.06 -3.51 -17.34
N ASN A 532 20.45 -4.17 -18.42
CA ASN A 532 21.51 -5.20 -18.42
C ASN A 532 22.94 -4.65 -18.56
N LYS A 533 23.13 -3.37 -18.90
CA LYS A 533 24.46 -2.77 -19.08
C LYS A 533 24.74 -1.57 -18.18
N GLU A 534 23.70 -0.93 -17.63
CA GLU A 534 23.87 0.21 -16.72
C GLU A 534 23.31 -0.05 -15.32
N LEU A 535 22.02 -0.41 -15.19
CA LEU A 535 21.41 -0.66 -13.89
C LEU A 535 22.04 -1.86 -13.16
N ILE A 536 22.51 -2.87 -13.91
CA ILE A 536 23.25 -3.99 -13.33
C ILE A 536 24.52 -3.54 -12.60
N LEU A 537 25.19 -2.48 -13.09
CA LEU A 537 26.40 -1.94 -12.47
C LEU A 537 26.07 -1.33 -11.11
N PHE A 538 24.94 -0.63 -11.01
CA PHE A 538 24.42 -0.19 -9.72
C PHE A 538 24.17 -1.37 -8.78
N SER A 539 23.49 -2.42 -9.25
CA SER A 539 23.17 -3.57 -8.40
C SER A 539 24.41 -4.31 -7.91
N MET A 540 25.45 -4.42 -8.76
CA MET A 540 26.75 -4.95 -8.37
C MET A 540 27.45 -4.05 -7.36
N ALA A 541 27.50 -2.73 -7.59
CA ALA A 541 28.07 -1.76 -6.66
C ALA A 541 27.34 -1.73 -5.31
N ASP A 542 26.02 -1.88 -5.33
CA ASP A 542 25.17 -1.95 -4.14
C ASP A 542 25.49 -3.20 -3.30
N ASN A 543 25.68 -4.35 -3.94
CA ASN A 543 26.15 -5.55 -3.26
C ASN A 543 27.55 -5.38 -2.67
N ILE A 544 28.48 -4.80 -3.43
CA ILE A 544 29.86 -4.55 -2.98
C ILE A 544 29.89 -3.64 -1.74
N ARG A 545 29.07 -2.58 -1.70
CA ARG A 545 29.04 -1.65 -0.56
C ARG A 545 28.24 -2.17 0.63
N SER A 546 27.26 -3.05 0.41
CA SER A 546 26.32 -3.51 1.44
C SER A 546 26.70 -4.83 2.08
N ILE A 547 27.34 -5.74 1.36
CA ILE A 547 27.71 -7.08 1.83
C ILE A 547 29.20 -7.07 2.23
N PRO A 548 29.57 -7.50 3.45
CA PRO A 548 30.96 -7.53 3.87
C PRO A 548 31.77 -8.61 3.12
N SER A 549 33.09 -8.46 3.08
CA SER A 549 33.96 -9.56 2.67
C SER A 549 34.00 -10.65 3.75
N VAL A 550 34.00 -11.91 3.34
CA VAL A 550 34.21 -13.04 4.26
C VAL A 550 35.60 -13.02 4.91
N ALA A 551 36.58 -12.38 4.26
CA ALA A 551 37.95 -12.32 4.74
C ALA A 551 38.08 -11.47 6.01
N ASP A 552 37.57 -10.24 5.98
CA ASP A 552 37.70 -9.30 7.10
C ASP A 552 36.40 -8.97 7.84
N GLY A 553 35.25 -9.40 7.32
CA GLY A 553 33.95 -9.03 7.86
C GLY A 553 33.60 -7.54 7.68
N LEU A 554 34.36 -6.80 6.86
CA LEU A 554 34.16 -5.37 6.66
C LEU A 554 33.56 -5.06 5.29
N LYS A 555 32.74 -4.01 5.27
CA LYS A 555 32.29 -3.32 4.06
C LYS A 555 33.34 -2.31 3.60
N PRO A 556 33.36 -1.90 2.32
CA PRO A 556 34.32 -0.91 1.82
C PRO A 556 34.39 0.37 2.65
N GLY A 557 33.24 0.93 3.07
CA GLY A 557 33.22 2.13 3.93
C GLY A 557 33.90 1.92 5.29
N GLN A 558 33.68 0.75 5.92
CA GLN A 558 34.36 0.40 7.17
C GLN A 558 35.86 0.19 6.94
N ARG A 559 36.24 -0.43 5.82
CA ARG A 559 37.64 -0.65 5.45
C ARG A 559 38.39 0.65 5.21
N LYS A 560 37.77 1.63 4.54
CA LYS A 560 38.29 3.00 4.36
C LYS A 560 38.54 3.69 5.70
N VAL A 561 37.63 3.53 6.67
CA VAL A 561 37.82 4.06 8.03
C VAL A 561 39.05 3.44 8.70
N ILE A 562 39.12 2.11 8.76
CA ILE A 562 40.23 1.40 9.40
C ILE A 562 41.57 1.70 8.72
N TRP A 563 41.58 1.71 7.39
CA TRP A 563 42.76 2.07 6.61
C TRP A 563 43.21 3.51 6.87
N GLY A 564 42.28 4.48 6.90
CA GLY A 564 42.59 5.87 7.24
C GLY A 564 43.20 5.99 8.63
N CYS A 565 42.66 5.26 9.61
CA CYS A 565 43.21 5.20 10.96
C CYS A 565 44.65 4.62 10.99
N PHE A 566 44.92 3.55 10.23
CA PHE A 566 46.25 2.94 10.14
C PHE A 566 47.25 3.86 9.41
N LYS A 567 46.85 4.46 8.29
CA LYS A 567 47.64 5.41 7.52
C LYS A 567 48.05 6.62 8.36
N ARG A 568 47.11 7.16 9.17
CA ARG A 568 47.37 8.26 10.11
C ARG A 568 48.22 7.84 11.31
N LYS A 569 48.38 6.53 11.56
CA LYS A 569 48.96 5.98 12.81
C LYS A 569 48.23 6.55 14.03
N LEU A 570 46.90 6.50 14.01
CA LEU A 570 46.04 7.11 15.03
C LEU A 570 46.17 6.39 16.39
N LYS A 571 47.06 6.90 17.26
CA LYS A 571 47.33 6.37 18.61
C LYS A 571 46.71 7.18 19.76
N LYS A 572 46.22 8.39 19.45
CA LYS A 572 45.59 9.29 20.42
C LYS A 572 44.20 9.63 19.91
N GLU A 573 43.33 10.04 20.83
CA GLU A 573 41.98 10.45 20.49
C GLU A 573 41.93 11.60 19.48
N ILE A 574 40.96 11.51 18.57
CA ILE A 574 40.62 12.52 17.58
C ILE A 574 39.11 12.70 17.57
N LYS A 575 38.64 13.93 17.33
CA LYS A 575 37.21 14.20 17.18
C LYS A 575 36.69 13.49 15.93
N VAL A 576 35.51 12.85 16.01
CA VAL A 576 34.96 12.09 14.87
C VAL A 576 34.81 12.97 13.63
N ALA A 577 34.32 14.20 13.76
CA ALA A 577 34.23 15.15 12.64
C ALA A 577 35.58 15.44 11.95
N GLN A 578 36.69 15.45 12.70
CA GLN A 578 38.03 15.65 12.13
C GLN A 578 38.53 14.38 11.43
N LEU A 579 38.22 13.21 11.99
CA LEU A 579 38.56 11.93 11.38
C LEU A 579 37.80 11.71 10.06
N VAL A 580 36.53 12.12 10.01
CA VAL A 580 35.72 12.13 8.77
C VAL A 580 36.42 12.93 7.68
N GLY A 581 36.79 14.18 7.94
CA GLY A 581 37.50 15.01 6.95
C GLY A 581 38.81 14.39 6.47
N TYR A 582 39.59 13.80 7.38
CA TYR A 582 40.83 13.10 7.02
C TYR A 582 40.59 11.90 6.10
N ILE A 583 39.62 11.04 6.43
CA ILE A 583 39.33 9.85 5.62
C ILE A 583 38.75 10.26 4.26
N SER A 584 37.84 11.23 4.22
CA SER A 584 37.28 11.75 2.96
C SER A 584 38.37 12.21 2.01
N GLU A 585 39.36 12.95 2.51
CA GLU A 585 40.49 13.44 1.72
C GLU A 585 41.42 12.32 1.24
N HIS A 586 41.72 11.33 2.10
CA HIS A 586 42.81 10.38 1.86
C HIS A 586 42.38 9.04 1.25
N ALA A 587 41.11 8.66 1.39
CA ALA A 587 40.59 7.35 1.00
C ALA A 587 39.63 7.40 -0.20
N ALA A 588 39.54 8.55 -0.91
CA ALA A 588 38.62 8.76 -2.02
C ALA A 588 37.19 8.31 -1.68
N TYR A 589 36.63 8.83 -0.58
CA TYR A 589 35.28 8.45 -0.14
C TYR A 589 34.24 9.29 -0.89
N HIS A 590 33.52 8.67 -1.83
CA HIS A 590 32.61 9.37 -2.74
C HIS A 590 31.22 9.66 -2.16
N HIS A 591 30.89 9.12 -0.99
CA HIS A 591 29.58 9.33 -0.36
C HIS A 591 29.60 10.47 0.66
N GLY A 592 28.42 10.89 1.12
CA GLY A 592 28.30 11.98 2.10
C GLY A 592 29.01 11.70 3.43
N GLU A 593 29.62 12.75 3.99
CA GLU A 593 30.32 12.73 5.29
C GLU A 593 29.46 12.21 6.45
N THR A 594 28.14 12.40 6.39
CA THR A 594 27.20 11.87 7.39
C THR A 594 27.21 10.34 7.44
N SER A 595 27.31 9.68 6.29
CA SER A 595 27.39 8.21 6.21
C SER A 595 28.72 7.70 6.76
N LEU A 596 29.81 8.42 6.47
CA LEU A 596 31.14 8.11 7.00
C LEU A 596 31.20 8.28 8.52
N ALA A 597 30.62 9.36 9.04
CA ALA A 597 30.51 9.59 10.48
C ALA A 597 29.71 8.49 11.19
N ALA A 598 28.58 8.08 10.62
CA ALA A 598 27.79 6.96 11.14
C ALA A 598 28.58 5.64 11.11
N THR A 599 29.38 5.41 10.06
CA THR A 599 30.26 4.23 9.96
C THR A 599 31.29 4.21 11.09
N ILE A 600 31.92 5.35 11.39
CA ILE A 600 32.88 5.49 12.50
C ILE A 600 32.19 5.23 13.85
N VAL A 601 31.01 5.81 14.07
CA VAL A 601 30.22 5.61 15.29
C VAL A 601 29.88 4.14 15.48
N ASN A 602 29.36 3.48 14.44
CA ASN A 602 28.99 2.07 14.51
C ASN A 602 30.20 1.16 14.76
N LEU A 603 31.38 1.47 14.22
CA LEU A 603 32.62 0.72 14.51
C LEU A 603 33.14 0.90 15.95
N ALA A 604 32.67 1.95 16.65
CA ALA A 604 33.09 2.28 18.00
C ALA A 604 32.11 1.83 19.09
N GLN A 605 30.82 1.68 18.76
CA GLN A 605 29.76 1.31 19.71
C GLN A 605 30.10 0.04 20.51
N ASN A 606 29.79 0.08 21.81
CA ASN A 606 30.14 -0.97 22.78
C ASN A 606 28.97 -1.37 23.71
N TYR A 607 27.73 -0.97 23.41
CA TYR A 607 26.58 -1.41 24.19
C TYR A 607 26.26 -2.89 23.91
N VAL A 608 25.57 -3.57 24.85
CA VAL A 608 25.19 -4.98 24.69
C VAL A 608 24.32 -5.17 23.45
N GLY A 609 24.80 -5.98 22.50
CA GLY A 609 24.15 -6.22 21.21
C GLY A 609 24.65 -5.33 20.05
N SER A 610 25.72 -4.56 20.25
CA SER A 610 26.48 -3.89 19.18
C SER A 610 27.67 -4.76 18.72
N ASN A 611 28.90 -4.27 18.83
CA ASN A 611 30.10 -5.01 18.45
C ASN A 611 30.57 -5.89 19.63
N ASN A 612 30.86 -7.17 19.36
CA ASN A 612 31.56 -8.03 20.32
C ASN A 612 33.02 -7.60 20.48
N ILE A 613 33.64 -7.14 19.39
CA ILE A 613 34.93 -6.47 19.36
C ILE A 613 34.78 -5.17 18.56
N ASN A 614 34.67 -4.04 19.25
CA ASN A 614 34.72 -2.73 18.61
C ASN A 614 36.13 -2.44 18.08
N LEU A 615 36.24 -1.99 16.83
CA LEU A 615 37.55 -1.70 16.21
C LEU A 615 38.08 -0.30 16.57
N LEU A 616 37.18 0.56 17.03
CA LEU A 616 37.46 1.92 17.47
C LEU A 616 36.96 2.13 18.91
N LYS A 617 37.56 3.05 19.67
CA LYS A 617 37.10 3.38 21.03
C LYS A 617 35.92 4.37 21.02
N PRO A 618 34.89 4.16 21.84
CA PRO A 618 33.78 5.09 22.00
C PRO A 618 34.11 6.16 23.06
N ASN A 619 35.00 7.11 22.77
CA ASN A 619 35.34 8.19 23.71
C ASN A 619 34.26 9.29 23.69
N GLY A 620 33.29 9.18 24.60
CA GLY A 620 32.14 10.08 24.71
C GLY A 620 30.82 9.31 24.63
N GLN A 621 29.73 9.98 24.29
CA GLN A 621 28.41 9.36 24.19
C GLN A 621 28.16 8.75 22.80
N TYR A 622 28.43 7.46 22.63
CA TYR A 622 28.24 6.70 21.36
C TYR A 622 26.88 6.01 21.23
N GLY A 623 25.94 6.38 22.11
CA GLY A 623 24.59 5.85 22.13
C GLY A 623 24.46 4.63 23.03
N THR A 624 23.23 4.28 23.34
CA THR A 624 22.89 3.26 24.32
C THR A 624 22.02 2.18 23.70
N ARG A 625 21.85 1.08 24.43
CA ARG A 625 20.99 -0.02 24.00
C ARG A 625 19.51 0.39 23.85
N ASP A 626 19.05 1.39 24.59
CA ASP A 626 17.64 1.82 24.61
C ASP A 626 17.13 2.18 23.21
N GLN A 627 17.97 2.88 22.43
CA GLN A 627 17.65 3.28 21.06
C GLN A 627 18.50 2.54 20.01
N GLY A 628 19.17 1.46 20.39
CA GLY A 628 20.09 0.73 19.52
C GLY A 628 21.19 1.62 18.95
N GLY A 629 21.76 2.49 19.79
CA GLY A 629 22.85 3.38 19.44
C GLY A 629 22.46 4.66 18.69
N LYS A 630 21.19 4.86 18.34
CA LYS A 630 20.71 6.06 17.60
C LYS A 630 20.74 7.35 18.41
N ASP A 631 20.84 7.23 19.73
CA ASP A 631 20.96 8.30 20.72
C ASP A 631 22.42 8.76 20.93
N HIS A 632 23.33 8.39 20.02
CA HIS A 632 24.70 8.88 20.03
C HIS A 632 24.75 10.42 19.91
N ALA A 633 25.73 11.04 20.55
CA ALA A 633 25.96 12.47 20.40
C ALA A 633 26.48 12.82 19.00
N SER A 634 26.30 14.08 18.59
CA SER A 634 26.76 14.55 17.29
C SER A 634 28.27 14.31 17.11
N PRO A 635 28.75 13.92 15.91
CA PRO A 635 30.18 13.74 15.58
C PRO A 635 31.10 14.93 15.93
N ARG A 636 30.52 16.11 16.17
CA ARG A 636 31.25 17.32 16.60
C ARG A 636 31.68 17.29 18.08
N TYR A 637 31.07 16.43 18.89
CA TYR A 637 31.29 16.37 20.34
C TYR A 637 32.00 15.11 20.82
N ILE A 638 31.98 14.04 20.03
CA ILE A 638 32.54 12.74 20.39
C ILE A 638 33.92 12.52 19.76
N TYR A 639 34.74 11.74 20.45
CA TYR A 639 36.13 11.43 20.09
C TYR A 639 36.29 9.92 19.88
N THR A 640 37.29 9.52 19.11
CA THR A 640 37.62 8.11 18.90
C THR A 640 39.12 7.91 18.74
N GLU A 641 39.58 6.69 18.92
CA GLU A 641 40.92 6.23 18.58
C GLU A 641 40.89 4.75 18.21
N VAL A 642 41.98 4.23 17.64
CA VAL A 642 42.08 2.81 17.29
C VAL A 642 42.16 1.98 18.57
N MET A 643 41.34 0.94 18.68
CA MET A 643 41.49 -0.04 19.76
C MET A 643 42.85 -0.74 19.62
N PRO A 644 43.67 -0.87 20.69
CA PRO A 644 44.97 -1.55 20.60
C PRO A 644 44.86 -2.96 19.99
N LEU A 645 43.78 -3.66 20.31
CA LEU A 645 43.46 -4.98 19.78
C LEU A 645 43.27 -4.98 18.26
N THR A 646 42.75 -3.91 17.66
CA THR A 646 42.51 -3.81 16.21
C THR A 646 43.79 -4.01 15.39
N ARG A 647 44.93 -3.53 15.88
CA ARG A 647 46.22 -3.71 15.20
C ARG A 647 46.88 -5.06 15.49
N MET A 648 46.47 -5.74 16.56
CA MET A 648 46.81 -7.14 16.77
C MET A 648 45.98 -8.05 15.87
N ILE A 649 44.71 -7.68 15.65
CA ILE A 649 43.81 -8.41 14.76
C ILE A 649 44.26 -8.27 13.31
N CYS A 650 44.47 -7.04 12.82
CA CYS A 650 45.02 -6.76 11.49
C CYS A 650 46.52 -6.46 11.60
N HIS A 651 47.35 -7.50 11.60
CA HIS A 651 48.76 -7.39 11.98
C HIS A 651 49.59 -6.53 10.99
N PRO A 652 50.47 -5.63 11.46
CA PRO A 652 51.25 -4.75 10.59
C PRO A 652 52.16 -5.46 9.58
N ALA A 653 52.60 -6.68 9.90
CA ALA A 653 53.45 -7.46 9.00
C ALA A 653 52.73 -7.89 7.71
N ASP A 654 51.39 -7.88 7.72
CA ASP A 654 50.60 -8.28 6.56
C ASP A 654 50.42 -7.12 5.56
N ASP A 655 50.53 -5.87 6.01
CA ASP A 655 50.31 -4.68 5.17
C ASP A 655 51.04 -4.69 3.80
N PRO A 656 52.31 -5.14 3.68
CA PRO A 656 53.00 -5.22 2.39
C PRO A 656 52.45 -6.33 1.47
N LEU A 657 51.80 -7.34 2.02
CA LEU A 657 51.23 -8.49 1.30
C LEU A 657 49.81 -8.21 0.79
N LEU A 658 49.12 -7.24 1.39
CA LEU A 658 47.76 -6.89 0.99
C LEU A 658 47.75 -6.25 -0.41
N LYS A 659 46.86 -6.74 -1.27
CA LYS A 659 46.66 -6.19 -2.61
C LYS A 659 46.08 -4.79 -2.51
N ARG A 660 46.86 -3.80 -2.96
CA ARG A 660 46.50 -2.39 -2.93
C ARG A 660 45.48 -2.07 -4.03
N GLN A 661 44.57 -1.15 -3.75
CA GLN A 661 43.65 -0.60 -4.73
C GLN A 661 43.99 0.86 -5.06
N THR A 662 43.53 1.31 -6.22
CA THR A 662 43.61 2.70 -6.65
C THR A 662 42.24 3.21 -7.04
N ASP A 663 41.89 4.39 -6.56
CA ASP A 663 40.65 5.10 -6.89
C ASP A 663 41.00 6.58 -7.16
N ASP A 664 40.51 7.14 -8.26
CA ASP A 664 40.89 8.47 -8.77
C ASP A 664 42.42 8.71 -8.83
N ASN A 665 43.18 7.69 -9.21
CA ASN A 665 44.65 7.64 -9.22
C ASN A 665 45.31 7.78 -7.83
N LEU A 666 44.53 7.73 -6.75
CA LEU A 666 45.03 7.73 -5.37
C LEU A 666 45.12 6.30 -4.86
N LEU A 667 46.16 6.01 -4.09
CA LEU A 667 46.26 4.76 -3.36
C LEU A 667 45.24 4.75 -2.22
N VAL A 668 44.34 3.78 -2.22
CA VAL A 668 43.28 3.63 -1.21
C VAL A 668 43.46 2.35 -0.39
N GLU A 669 42.41 1.92 0.30
CA GLU A 669 42.41 0.71 1.12
C GLU A 669 42.77 -0.56 0.32
N PRO A 670 43.29 -1.61 0.98
CA PRO A 670 43.46 -2.90 0.34
C PRO A 670 42.10 -3.54 0.01
N GLU A 671 42.11 -4.56 -0.86
CA GLU A 671 40.89 -5.31 -1.23
C GLU A 671 40.16 -5.88 0.00
N TRP A 672 40.93 -6.43 0.94
CA TRP A 672 40.51 -6.83 2.28
C TRP A 672 41.72 -6.89 3.21
N TYR A 673 41.45 -6.82 4.51
CA TYR A 673 42.44 -7.23 5.51
C TYR A 673 42.39 -8.74 5.74
N MET A 674 43.41 -9.29 6.38
CA MET A 674 43.44 -10.68 6.83
C MET A 674 43.52 -10.70 8.36
N PRO A 675 42.38 -10.57 9.07
CA PRO A 675 42.41 -10.59 10.52
C PRO A 675 42.79 -11.97 11.05
N VAL A 676 43.60 -12.03 12.12
CA VAL A 676 44.00 -13.30 12.77
C VAL A 676 42.83 -14.05 13.43
N VAL A 677 41.67 -13.38 13.56
CA VAL A 677 40.41 -13.95 14.06
C VAL A 677 39.28 -13.67 13.07
N PRO A 678 38.27 -14.56 12.95
CA PRO A 678 37.17 -14.39 11.99
C PRO A 678 36.19 -13.30 12.44
N LEU A 679 36.50 -12.03 12.14
CA LEU A 679 35.70 -10.86 12.54
C LEU A 679 34.24 -10.94 12.08
N VAL A 680 33.97 -11.53 10.90
CA VAL A 680 32.61 -11.74 10.39
C VAL A 680 31.77 -12.62 11.31
N LEU A 681 32.37 -13.61 11.97
CA LEU A 681 31.67 -14.48 12.93
C LEU A 681 31.57 -13.83 14.31
N ILE A 682 32.58 -13.03 14.68
CA ILE A 682 32.64 -12.38 15.99
C ILE A 682 31.64 -11.22 16.05
N ASN A 683 31.69 -10.28 15.11
CA ASN A 683 30.84 -9.09 15.12
C ASN A 683 29.53 -9.27 14.34
N GLY A 684 29.46 -10.28 13.48
CA GLY A 684 28.37 -10.38 12.51
C GLY A 684 28.41 -9.24 11.49
N ALA A 685 27.42 -9.22 10.60
CA ALA A 685 27.19 -8.11 9.71
C ALA A 685 25.72 -8.05 9.31
N GLU A 686 25.23 -6.84 9.11
CA GLU A 686 23.89 -6.58 8.60
C GLU A 686 24.00 -5.65 7.39
N GLY A 687 23.37 -6.02 6.29
CA GLY A 687 23.35 -5.24 5.05
C GLY A 687 22.20 -5.68 4.16
N ILE A 688 21.69 -4.76 3.34
CA ILE A 688 20.67 -5.04 2.34
C ILE A 688 21.31 -4.75 0.98
N GLY A 689 21.37 -5.77 0.13
CA GLY A 689 21.94 -5.69 -1.21
C GLY A 689 20.89 -5.97 -2.27
N THR A 690 21.21 -5.71 -3.53
CA THR A 690 20.33 -6.14 -4.62
C THR A 690 20.28 -7.68 -4.67
N GLY A 691 19.13 -8.21 -4.29
CA GLY A 691 18.86 -9.65 -4.24
C GLY A 691 19.16 -10.30 -2.88
N TRP A 692 19.69 -9.57 -1.89
CA TRP A 692 20.13 -10.12 -0.60
C TRP A 692 19.58 -9.38 0.61
#